data_AF-A0A1E1MKV1-F1
#
_entry.id   AF-A0A1E1MKV1-F1
#
_cell.length_a   1.000
_cell.length_b   1.000
_cell.length_c   1.000
_cell.angle_alpha   90.00
_cell.angle_beta   90.00
_cell.angle_gamma   90.00
#
_symmetry.space_group_name_H-M   'P 1'
#
loop_
_entity.id
_entity.type
_entity.pdbx_description
1 polymer ?
#
loop_
_entity_poly.entity_id
_entity_poly.type
_entity_poly.pdbx_seq_one_letter_code
_entity_poly.pdbx_strand_id
1 'polypeptide(L)'
;MATNEPDKPKGQQITSPALSGDTQLDGIAEPMGKPLHEESPLLSPASDDDDDSSNGLLERESILQDDFVDNYQETKGLFYMVLLTISIGGLQLAWAVELSAGTPYLLALGLSKSLVAVVWIAGPLSGALVQPYVGMLSDRCRSSWGKRTPFMIGGGLATIGSLLALAWVRELVGGFLGLFGASRESEGVKIAIIVFAVGFVYILDFSINTVQAGIRAFILDCCPSHQQETANSMASRIVGIGNIIGYVAGYVDLPNYLPFLGNTQFKILTVIASTSLASTLLISISTVRERDPRLEPARPKGKGGLIAFFTTVFKSIKRLPPLTRQVCEVQFFAWIGFFPQLFYSSSYVGDIYVQPYLLANPNMTADEIDALYEKATRVGTFALLVYGITSLATNVILPFFIAPSYDAALDSSASSTRSYTTRFSRFLDSLVIPWLTLRRAWMISHLIFASCMFSTLIVRSITAATILIGVVGVSWALTLWAPFAIISAEVSKRDALRRSRKIASAHRHAVASSDADAESAPPPHVEEEEEDQAGVILGIHNMAIASPQILATIASSIIFKFLQKPRGVPGDRSISVVLAAGGLSTLVAAWLTSRIKDEIELPEELRHEEGESGGGPQARRALRRSISLNRSRSYTGLNY
;
A
#
# COMPACT_ATOMS: atom_id res chain seq x y z
N MET A 1 17.09 35.00 59.60
CA MET A 1 17.40 34.76 61.02
C MET A 1 18.06 33.39 61.07
N ALA A 2 19.37 33.38 61.33
CA ALA A 2 20.25 32.22 61.28
C ALA A 2 20.16 31.36 62.56
N THR A 3 20.86 30.21 62.50
CA THR A 3 21.52 29.36 63.54
C THR A 3 20.98 27.92 63.56
N ASN A 4 21.70 26.91 63.05
CA ASN A 4 22.89 26.19 63.57
C ASN A 4 22.62 25.37 64.85
N GLU A 5 22.69 24.02 64.69
CA GLU A 5 23.42 22.94 65.44
C GLU A 5 23.86 23.13 66.91
N PRO A 6 24.37 22.11 67.66
CA PRO A 6 24.56 20.65 67.43
C PRO A 6 24.25 19.75 68.67
N ASP A 7 24.43 18.42 68.60
CA ASP A 7 25.45 17.64 69.37
C ASP A 7 25.18 16.10 69.47
N LYS A 8 26.28 15.34 69.34
CA LYS A 8 26.47 13.88 69.54
C LYS A 8 27.10 13.65 70.94
N PRO A 9 27.05 12.46 71.61
CA PRO A 9 27.98 11.35 71.27
C PRO A 9 27.65 9.87 71.69
N LYS A 10 28.29 8.95 70.95
CA LYS A 10 28.91 7.60 71.20
C LYS A 10 28.53 6.69 72.41
N GLY A 11 28.37 5.37 72.14
CA GLY A 11 28.60 4.27 73.10
C GLY A 11 28.23 2.81 72.68
N GLN A 12 29.22 2.07 72.14
CA GLN A 12 29.51 0.60 72.00
C GLN A 12 28.51 -0.58 72.19
N GLN A 13 28.63 -1.55 71.24
CA GLN A 13 28.65 -3.04 71.27
C GLN A 13 27.39 -3.81 71.80
N ILE A 14 26.84 -4.86 71.15
CA ILE A 14 27.37 -6.24 71.01
C ILE A 14 26.48 -7.07 69.99
N THR A 15 27.15 -7.81 69.10
CA THR A 15 26.81 -9.06 68.33
C THR A 15 25.58 -9.21 67.42
N SER A 16 25.85 -9.55 66.14
CA SER A 16 25.05 -10.44 65.28
C SER A 16 25.81 -11.76 65.04
N PRO A 17 25.13 -12.87 64.69
CA PRO A 17 25.62 -13.85 63.72
C PRO A 17 25.02 -13.51 62.32
N ALA A 18 25.80 -13.35 61.25
CA ALA A 18 26.45 -14.41 60.44
C ALA A 18 25.40 -15.36 59.81
N LEU A 19 25.38 -15.72 58.52
CA LEU A 19 26.29 -15.66 57.35
C LEU A 19 25.37 -15.99 56.14
N SER A 20 25.57 -15.66 54.86
CA SER A 20 26.71 -15.70 53.93
C SER A 20 26.14 -15.11 52.60
N GLY A 21 26.75 -14.28 51.76
CA GLY A 21 28.13 -13.95 51.40
C GLY A 21 28.11 -13.86 49.85
N ASP A 22 28.18 -12.67 49.24
CA ASP A 22 29.41 -11.92 48.88
C ASP A 22 29.99 -12.38 47.50
N THR A 23 30.53 -11.58 46.56
CA THR A 23 30.88 -10.14 46.52
C THR A 23 31.56 -9.77 45.16
N GLN A 24 31.28 -8.54 44.68
CA GLN A 24 32.12 -7.46 44.07
C GLN A 24 33.03 -7.64 42.81
N LEU A 25 32.95 -6.71 41.82
CA LEU A 25 33.73 -5.45 41.52
C LEU A 25 35.10 -5.73 40.84
N ASP A 26 35.73 -4.92 39.97
CA ASP A 26 35.65 -3.53 39.48
C ASP A 26 36.63 -3.42 38.26
N GLY A 27 36.58 -2.35 37.44
CA GLY A 27 37.81 -1.81 36.80
C GLY A 27 37.77 -1.40 35.32
N ILE A 28 38.27 -0.19 35.04
CA ILE A 28 38.28 0.61 33.79
C ILE A 28 39.61 0.46 33.02
N ALA A 29 39.62 0.46 31.67
CA ALA A 29 40.60 1.17 30.79
C ALA A 29 40.44 0.85 29.27
N GLU A 30 40.35 1.88 28.43
CA GLU A 30 40.79 1.90 27.01
C GLU A 30 42.27 2.37 26.96
N PRO A 31 43.15 2.02 25.97
CA PRO A 31 43.03 2.55 24.59
C PRO A 31 43.69 1.75 23.41
N MET A 32 43.34 2.18 22.19
CA MET A 32 44.13 2.19 20.92
C MET A 32 44.65 0.90 20.24
N GLY A 33 44.32 0.77 18.94
CA GLY A 33 45.19 0.14 17.94
C GLY A 33 44.51 -0.63 16.80
N LYS A 34 44.20 0.04 15.68
CA LYS A 34 44.17 -0.60 14.33
C LYS A 34 45.64 -0.91 13.92
N PRO A 35 45.99 -1.92 13.10
CA PRO A 35 45.41 -2.04 11.74
C PRO A 35 45.40 -3.43 11.02
N LEU A 36 44.58 -3.49 9.95
CA LEU A 36 44.78 -4.12 8.62
C LEU A 36 44.85 -5.65 8.42
N HIS A 37 43.95 -6.12 7.52
CA HIS A 37 44.10 -7.13 6.43
C HIS A 37 44.49 -8.57 6.81
N GLU A 38 44.06 -9.64 6.14
CA GLU A 38 43.17 -9.88 4.99
C GLU A 38 42.86 -11.38 4.99
N GLU A 39 41.71 -11.74 4.40
CA GLU A 39 41.43 -12.93 3.60
C GLU A 39 41.73 -14.34 4.14
N SER A 40 40.74 -15.24 4.10
CA SER A 40 40.43 -16.04 2.90
C SER A 40 39.27 -17.05 3.20
N PRO A 41 38.84 -17.96 2.29
CA PRO A 41 37.45 -18.06 1.90
C PRO A 41 36.84 -19.43 2.26
N LEU A 42 35.53 -19.56 2.03
CA LEU A 42 34.81 -20.79 1.65
C LEU A 42 35.63 -22.11 1.60
N LEU A 43 35.29 -23.09 2.45
CA LEU A 43 34.70 -24.40 2.13
C LEU A 43 35.16 -25.59 3.01
N SER A 44 34.15 -26.27 3.57
CA SER A 44 33.96 -27.74 3.60
C SER A 44 34.97 -28.64 4.33
N PRO A 45 34.70 -29.96 4.35
CA PRO A 45 34.15 -30.72 5.46
C PRO A 45 35.23 -31.38 6.33
N ALA A 46 34.78 -31.91 7.46
CA ALA A 46 35.56 -32.66 8.44
C ALA A 46 36.50 -33.71 7.82
N SER A 47 37.71 -33.76 8.35
CA SER A 47 38.49 -34.99 8.46
C SER A 47 39.03 -35.07 9.88
N ASP A 48 38.86 -36.26 10.44
CA ASP A 48 39.28 -36.73 11.74
C ASP A 48 40.73 -36.35 12.06
N ASP A 49 40.97 -35.97 13.31
CA ASP A 49 41.79 -36.77 14.22
C ASP A 49 41.83 -36.11 15.60
N ASP A 50 41.79 -36.99 16.58
CA ASP A 50 41.89 -36.79 18.01
C ASP A 50 43.04 -35.83 18.39
N ASP A 51 42.84 -34.94 19.37
CA ASP A 51 43.02 -35.33 20.76
C ASP A 51 43.01 -34.09 21.68
N ASP A 52 42.35 -34.31 22.81
CA ASP A 52 42.72 -33.82 24.13
C ASP A 52 42.45 -32.38 24.61
N SER A 53 42.10 -32.34 25.90
CA SER A 53 42.08 -31.22 26.85
C SER A 53 40.88 -30.25 26.85
N SER A 54 39.74 -30.81 27.24
CA SER A 54 38.90 -30.33 28.36
C SER A 54 39.35 -29.05 29.10
N ASN A 55 39.11 -27.86 28.54
CA ASN A 55 39.06 -26.61 29.34
C ASN A 55 38.25 -25.45 28.71
N GLY A 56 37.56 -25.65 27.59
CA GLY A 56 36.85 -24.57 26.86
C GLY A 56 35.34 -24.44 27.10
N LEU A 57 34.76 -25.16 28.06
CA LEU A 57 33.30 -25.24 28.22
C LEU A 57 32.67 -24.10 29.04
N LEU A 58 33.46 -23.32 29.79
CA LEU A 58 32.92 -22.23 30.62
C LEU A 58 33.12 -20.83 30.04
N GLU A 59 33.98 -20.67 29.04
CA GLU A 59 34.17 -19.38 28.32
C GLU A 59 33.32 -19.29 27.04
N ARG A 60 32.75 -20.41 26.58
CA ARG A 60 31.90 -20.46 25.39
C ARG A 60 30.44 -20.09 25.67
N GLU A 61 30.00 -20.14 26.93
CA GLU A 61 28.65 -19.69 27.30
C GLU A 61 28.56 -18.19 27.58
N SER A 62 29.64 -17.52 28.03
CA SER A 62 29.59 -16.08 28.31
C SER A 62 29.76 -15.20 27.06
N ILE A 63 30.32 -15.74 25.96
CA ILE A 63 30.56 -15.00 24.71
C ILE A 63 29.45 -15.23 23.66
N LEU A 64 28.55 -16.21 23.88
CA LEU A 64 27.35 -16.39 23.06
C LEU A 64 26.15 -15.58 23.55
N GLN A 65 26.30 -14.82 24.65
CA GLN A 65 25.22 -14.06 25.26
C GLN A 65 25.34 -12.54 25.05
N ASP A 66 26.03 -12.13 23.99
CA ASP A 66 25.90 -10.78 23.43
C ASP A 66 25.52 -10.86 21.94
N ASP A 67 24.71 -11.88 21.60
CA ASP A 67 23.85 -11.83 20.42
C ASP A 67 23.07 -10.52 20.49
N PHE A 68 23.41 -9.59 19.60
CA PHE A 68 22.71 -8.33 19.35
C PHE A 68 21.23 -8.49 19.67
N VAL A 69 20.79 -7.95 20.80
CA VAL A 69 19.36 -7.82 21.08
C VAL A 69 18.79 -7.04 19.92
N ASP A 70 18.04 -7.71 19.04
CA ASP A 70 17.46 -7.11 17.85
C ASP A 70 16.30 -6.21 18.31
N ASN A 71 16.64 -5.05 18.86
CA ASN A 71 15.73 -4.04 19.43
C ASN A 71 14.67 -3.56 18.41
N TYR A 72 14.82 -3.94 17.13
CA TYR A 72 13.84 -3.72 16.06
C TYR A 72 12.63 -4.67 16.13
N GLN A 73 12.76 -5.86 16.74
CA GLN A 73 11.64 -6.80 16.92
C GLN A 73 10.83 -6.53 18.19
N GLU A 74 11.21 -5.54 18.99
CA GLU A 74 10.42 -5.13 20.14
C GLU A 74 9.07 -4.55 19.72
N THR A 75 8.02 -4.93 20.45
CA THR A 75 6.66 -4.39 20.29
C THR A 75 6.69 -2.87 20.45
N LYS A 76 6.32 -2.14 19.39
CA LYS A 76 6.26 -0.68 19.43
C LYS A 76 4.85 -0.21 19.79
N GLY A 77 4.78 0.94 20.45
CA GLY A 77 3.52 1.57 20.86
C GLY A 77 2.74 2.18 19.69
N LEU A 78 1.46 2.48 19.91
CA LEU A 78 0.58 3.10 18.91
C LEU A 78 1.13 4.42 18.36
N PHE A 79 1.74 5.24 19.22
CA PHE A 79 2.31 6.53 18.81
C PHE A 79 3.44 6.35 17.78
N TYR A 80 4.28 5.34 17.96
CA TYR A 80 5.31 4.99 16.97
C TYR A 80 4.66 4.57 15.65
N MET A 81 3.60 3.75 15.68
CA MET A 81 2.89 3.34 14.46
C MET A 81 2.28 4.54 13.71
N VAL A 82 1.74 5.52 14.43
CA VAL A 82 1.24 6.76 13.83
C VAL A 82 2.39 7.54 13.18
N LEU A 83 3.50 7.76 13.89
CA LEU A 83 4.67 8.47 13.34
C LEU A 83 5.30 7.74 12.14
N LEU A 84 5.32 6.41 12.15
CA LEU A 84 5.80 5.58 11.06
C LEU A 84 4.96 5.76 9.80
N THR A 85 3.65 5.90 9.95
CA THR A 85 2.69 5.92 8.85
C THR A 85 2.25 7.33 8.44
N ILE A 86 2.57 8.38 9.22
CA ILE A 86 2.05 9.74 9.00
C ILE A 86 2.43 10.34 7.64
N SER A 87 3.60 9.99 7.09
CA SER A 87 4.04 10.40 5.75
C SER A 87 3.07 10.00 4.63
N ILE A 88 2.36 8.86 4.78
CA ILE A 88 1.36 8.45 3.79
C ILE A 88 0.19 9.44 3.73
N GLY A 89 -0.13 10.08 4.86
CA GLY A 89 -1.18 11.08 4.96
C GLY A 89 -0.85 12.35 4.19
N GLY A 90 0.37 12.87 4.33
CA GLY A 90 0.84 14.01 3.54
C GLY A 90 0.86 13.72 2.04
N LEU A 91 1.26 12.50 1.66
CA LEU A 91 1.20 12.04 0.27
C LEU A 91 -0.26 11.96 -0.26
N GLN A 92 -1.22 11.57 0.58
CA GLN A 92 -2.63 11.56 0.15
C GLN A 92 -3.17 12.95 -0.13
N LEU A 93 -2.67 14.01 0.52
CA LEU A 93 -3.08 15.36 0.16
C LEU A 93 -2.63 15.74 -1.26
N ALA A 94 -1.43 15.31 -1.69
CA ALA A 94 -0.99 15.48 -3.07
C ALA A 94 -1.91 14.74 -4.06
N TRP A 95 -2.22 13.47 -3.79
CA TRP A 95 -3.20 12.70 -4.56
C TRP A 95 -4.58 13.35 -4.57
N ALA A 96 -5.05 13.89 -3.44
CA ALA A 96 -6.35 14.55 -3.35
C ALA A 96 -6.41 15.81 -4.22
N VAL A 97 -5.35 16.62 -4.27
CA VAL A 97 -5.25 17.78 -5.17
C VAL A 97 -5.27 17.34 -6.63
N GLU A 98 -4.52 16.31 -6.97
CA GLU A 98 -4.45 15.78 -8.33
C GLU A 98 -5.81 15.22 -8.82
N LEU A 99 -6.46 14.38 -8.01
CA LEU A 99 -7.74 13.75 -8.34
C LEU A 99 -8.90 14.75 -8.38
N SER A 100 -8.89 15.76 -7.51
CA SER A 100 -9.98 16.75 -7.46
C SER A 100 -9.80 17.89 -8.45
N ALA A 101 -8.60 18.45 -8.54
CA ALA A 101 -8.33 19.70 -9.26
C ALA A 101 -7.43 19.53 -10.49
N GLY A 102 -6.74 18.39 -10.66
CA GLY A 102 -5.83 18.15 -11.79
C GLY A 102 -6.52 18.27 -13.15
N THR A 103 -7.62 17.53 -13.37
CA THR A 103 -8.35 17.59 -14.65
C THR A 103 -8.94 18.99 -14.90
N PRO A 104 -9.67 19.61 -13.96
CA PRO A 104 -10.17 20.98 -14.14
C PRO A 104 -9.07 22.00 -14.46
N TYR A 105 -7.91 21.86 -13.82
CA TYR A 105 -6.75 22.74 -14.03
C TYR A 105 -6.17 22.61 -15.44
N LEU A 106 -5.95 21.38 -15.92
CA LEU A 106 -5.45 21.16 -17.29
C LEU A 106 -6.46 21.66 -18.35
N LEU A 107 -7.76 21.47 -18.11
CA LEU A 107 -8.79 22.03 -18.98
C LEU A 107 -8.80 23.57 -18.95
N ALA A 108 -8.50 24.19 -17.80
CA ALA A 108 -8.41 25.65 -17.67
C ALA A 108 -7.16 26.22 -18.37
N LEU A 109 -6.08 25.44 -18.48
CA LEU A 109 -4.90 25.79 -19.28
C LEU A 109 -5.17 25.75 -20.80
N GLY A 110 -6.32 25.22 -21.23
CA GLY A 110 -6.71 25.16 -22.64
C GLY A 110 -6.51 23.79 -23.29
N LEU A 111 -6.15 22.75 -22.52
CA LEU A 111 -6.13 21.39 -23.07
C LEU A 111 -7.55 20.92 -23.37
N SER A 112 -7.72 20.18 -24.47
CA SER A 112 -8.96 19.46 -24.73
C SER A 112 -9.07 18.21 -23.83
N LYS A 113 -10.29 17.73 -23.53
CA LYS A 113 -10.51 16.51 -22.72
C LYS A 113 -9.78 15.30 -23.32
N SER A 114 -9.73 15.22 -24.65
CA SER A 114 -8.98 14.19 -25.39
C SER A 114 -7.47 14.23 -25.11
N LEU A 115 -6.86 15.42 -25.04
CA LEU A 115 -5.45 15.58 -24.68
C LEU A 115 -5.22 15.32 -23.18
N VAL A 116 -6.11 15.79 -22.32
CA VAL A 116 -6.03 15.51 -20.87
C VAL A 116 -6.03 14.00 -20.60
N ALA A 117 -6.85 13.22 -21.33
CA ALA A 117 -6.83 11.76 -21.24
C ALA A 117 -5.47 11.15 -21.60
N VAL A 118 -4.77 11.71 -22.61
CA VAL A 118 -3.41 11.27 -22.97
C VAL A 118 -2.41 11.66 -21.89
N VAL A 119 -2.53 12.85 -21.31
CA VAL A 119 -1.65 13.30 -20.21
C VAL A 119 -1.73 12.35 -19.02
N TRP A 120 -2.94 11.87 -18.70
CA TRP A 120 -3.15 10.93 -17.60
C TRP A 120 -2.58 9.52 -17.85
N ILE A 121 -1.95 9.24 -18.99
CA ILE A 121 -1.12 8.03 -19.17
C ILE A 121 0.09 8.05 -18.22
N ALA A 122 0.52 9.23 -17.74
CA ALA A 122 1.62 9.37 -16.79
C ALA A 122 1.41 8.56 -15.50
N GLY A 123 0.22 8.61 -14.91
CA GLY A 123 -0.15 7.84 -13.71
C GLY A 123 0.11 6.32 -13.85
N PRO A 124 -0.53 5.60 -14.78
CA PRO A 124 -0.30 4.17 -14.93
C PRO A 124 1.10 3.81 -15.42
N LEU A 125 1.70 4.63 -16.29
CA LEU A 125 3.07 4.40 -16.73
C LEU A 125 4.05 4.46 -15.55
N SER A 126 3.87 5.43 -14.67
CA SER A 126 4.68 5.57 -13.47
C SER A 126 4.42 4.44 -12.46
N GLY A 127 3.16 4.06 -12.23
CA GLY A 127 2.81 2.94 -11.35
C GLY A 127 3.39 1.60 -11.82
N ALA A 128 3.40 1.35 -13.14
CA ALA A 128 3.91 0.12 -13.73
C ALA A 128 5.45 0.05 -13.72
N LEU A 129 6.14 1.18 -13.99
CA LEU A 129 7.59 1.19 -14.20
C LEU A 129 8.37 1.73 -13.01
N VAL A 130 7.94 2.85 -12.43
CA VAL A 130 8.68 3.58 -11.39
C VAL A 130 8.63 2.83 -10.07
N GLN A 131 7.48 2.30 -9.66
CA GLN A 131 7.37 1.56 -8.39
C GLN A 131 8.34 0.37 -8.30
N PRO A 132 8.39 -0.58 -9.27
CA PRO A 132 9.35 -1.68 -9.20
C PRO A 132 10.80 -1.21 -9.38
N TYR A 133 11.03 -0.20 -10.22
CA TYR A 133 12.38 0.37 -10.40
C TYR A 133 12.94 0.96 -9.11
N VAL A 134 12.16 1.81 -8.45
CA VAL A 134 12.54 2.44 -7.19
C VAL A 134 12.66 1.41 -6.08
N GLY A 135 11.80 0.37 -6.05
CA GLY A 135 11.95 -0.77 -5.16
C GLY A 135 13.33 -1.43 -5.31
N MET A 136 13.68 -1.86 -6.52
CA MET A 136 14.98 -2.47 -6.81
C MET A 136 16.17 -1.55 -6.53
N LEU A 137 16.06 -0.26 -6.84
CA LEU A 137 17.14 0.70 -6.65
C LEU A 137 17.33 1.05 -5.17
N SER A 138 16.23 1.16 -4.41
CA SER A 138 16.26 1.38 -2.97
C SER A 138 16.76 0.16 -2.21
N ASP A 139 16.44 -1.06 -2.64
CA ASP A 139 17.00 -2.29 -2.06
C ASP A 139 18.54 -2.34 -2.16
N ARG A 140 19.12 -1.71 -3.19
CA ARG A 140 20.57 -1.66 -3.42
C ARG A 140 21.24 -0.45 -2.76
N CYS A 141 20.46 0.44 -2.14
CA CYS A 141 20.99 1.68 -1.58
C CYS A 141 21.71 1.42 -0.25
N ARG A 142 22.96 1.88 -0.14
CA ARG A 142 23.78 1.79 1.08
C ARG A 142 24.08 3.16 1.67
N SER A 143 23.04 3.98 1.84
CA SER A 143 23.16 5.31 2.45
C SER A 143 23.20 5.21 3.99
N SER A 144 23.91 6.14 4.63
CA SER A 144 23.92 6.28 6.11
C SER A 144 22.59 6.71 6.69
N TRP A 145 21.69 7.24 5.87
CA TRP A 145 20.33 7.64 6.26
C TRP A 145 19.32 6.50 6.14
N GLY A 146 19.78 5.31 5.75
CA GLY A 146 18.93 4.16 5.47
C GLY A 146 18.75 3.89 3.97
N LYS A 147 18.21 2.72 3.63
CA LYS A 147 18.01 2.28 2.24
C LYS A 147 16.80 2.95 1.57
N ARG A 148 15.73 3.29 2.30
CA ARG A 148 14.51 3.91 1.75
C ARG A 148 14.50 5.43 1.83
N THR A 149 15.04 5.99 2.90
CA THR A 149 15.01 7.43 3.20
C THR A 149 15.45 8.33 2.02
N PRO A 150 16.53 8.05 1.28
CA PRO A 150 16.95 8.91 0.17
C PRO A 150 15.91 9.03 -0.96
N PHE A 151 15.16 7.95 -1.23
CA PHE A 151 14.12 7.94 -2.27
C PHE A 151 12.87 8.67 -1.82
N MET A 152 12.54 8.59 -0.52
CA MET A 152 11.46 9.37 0.08
C MET A 152 11.75 10.86 0.00
N ILE A 153 12.98 11.29 0.33
CA ILE A 153 13.38 12.70 0.25
C ILE A 153 13.44 13.17 -1.20
N GLY A 154 14.14 12.43 -2.07
CA GLY A 154 14.30 12.81 -3.48
C GLY A 154 12.96 12.88 -4.21
N GLY A 155 12.11 11.85 -4.07
CA GLY A 155 10.77 11.87 -4.62
C GLY A 155 9.90 12.95 -3.97
N GLY A 156 10.05 13.22 -2.67
CA GLY A 156 9.27 14.21 -1.94
C GLY A 156 9.55 15.62 -2.42
N LEU A 157 10.84 15.96 -2.54
CA LEU A 157 11.28 17.23 -3.11
C LEU A 157 10.85 17.40 -4.56
N ALA A 158 10.94 16.35 -5.38
CA ALA A 158 10.49 16.38 -6.76
C ALA A 158 8.95 16.54 -6.87
N THR A 159 8.19 15.91 -5.97
CA THR A 159 6.72 16.08 -5.86
C THR A 159 6.37 17.51 -5.48
N ILE A 160 7.01 18.07 -4.44
CA ILE A 160 6.80 19.46 -4.02
C ILE A 160 7.18 20.43 -5.14
N GLY A 161 8.34 20.23 -5.77
CA GLY A 161 8.82 21.09 -6.85
C GLY A 161 7.89 21.08 -8.07
N SER A 162 7.40 19.91 -8.48
CA SER A 162 6.48 19.77 -9.61
C SER A 162 5.09 20.32 -9.31
N LEU A 163 4.56 20.07 -8.10
CA LEU A 163 3.33 20.69 -7.61
C LEU A 163 3.42 22.23 -7.70
N LEU A 164 4.40 22.83 -7.03
CA LEU A 164 4.58 24.28 -7.06
C LEU A 164 4.86 24.80 -8.48
N ALA A 165 5.66 24.10 -9.29
CA ALA A 165 5.86 24.49 -10.68
C ALA A 165 4.57 24.51 -11.49
N LEU A 166 3.67 23.52 -11.30
CA LEU A 166 2.35 23.49 -11.94
C LEU A 166 1.50 24.68 -11.51
N ALA A 167 1.45 24.98 -10.21
CA ALA A 167 0.63 26.05 -9.66
C ALA A 167 1.00 27.45 -10.20
N TRP A 168 2.26 27.68 -10.56
CA TRP A 168 2.76 28.93 -11.14
C TRP A 168 3.23 28.80 -12.60
N VAL A 169 2.82 27.75 -13.32
CA VAL A 169 3.35 27.48 -14.68
C VAL A 169 3.11 28.63 -15.66
N ARG A 170 1.97 29.33 -15.55
CA ARG A 170 1.64 30.48 -16.39
C ARG A 170 2.63 31.63 -16.16
N GLU A 171 2.94 31.91 -14.89
CA GLU A 171 3.86 32.96 -14.46
C GLU A 171 5.32 32.60 -14.77
N LEU A 172 5.71 31.35 -14.53
CA LEU A 172 7.07 30.87 -14.77
C LEU A 172 7.43 30.91 -16.25
N VAL A 173 6.61 30.28 -17.10
CA VAL A 173 6.88 30.20 -18.54
C VAL A 173 6.59 31.54 -19.23
N GLY A 174 5.46 32.19 -18.91
CA GLY A 174 5.11 33.48 -19.48
C GLY A 174 6.01 34.63 -19.00
N GLY A 175 6.56 34.55 -17.80
CA GLY A 175 7.58 35.45 -17.30
C GLY A 175 8.93 35.23 -18.01
N PHE A 176 9.40 33.98 -18.06
CA PHE A 176 10.66 33.63 -18.71
C PHE A 176 10.67 34.00 -20.19
N LEU A 177 9.64 33.61 -20.96
CA LEU A 177 9.54 33.97 -22.38
C LEU A 177 9.30 35.47 -22.60
N GLY A 178 8.66 36.13 -21.64
CA GLY A 178 8.52 37.60 -21.62
C GLY A 178 9.87 38.31 -21.56
N LEU A 179 10.88 37.75 -20.87
CA LEU A 179 12.24 38.30 -20.85
C LEU A 179 12.90 38.29 -22.25
N PHE A 180 12.47 37.39 -23.13
CA PHE A 180 12.93 37.31 -24.52
C PHE A 180 12.05 38.09 -25.51
N GLY A 181 11.13 38.93 -25.01
CA GLY A 181 10.27 39.79 -25.83
C GLY A 181 9.03 39.11 -26.39
N ALA A 182 8.67 37.91 -25.94
CA ALA A 182 7.43 37.26 -26.34
C ALA A 182 6.22 37.85 -25.59
N SER A 183 5.16 38.22 -26.31
CA SER A 183 3.91 38.66 -25.69
C SER A 183 3.20 37.49 -24.99
N ARG A 184 2.71 37.71 -23.77
CA ARG A 184 2.02 36.67 -22.96
C ARG A 184 0.74 36.13 -23.61
N GLU A 185 0.17 36.89 -24.52
CA GLU A 185 -1.05 36.52 -25.26
C GLU A 185 -0.75 35.76 -26.56
N SER A 186 0.52 35.66 -26.97
CA SER A 186 0.91 34.93 -28.17
C SER A 186 0.54 33.44 -28.04
N GLU A 187 0.00 32.88 -29.13
CA GLU A 187 -0.31 31.46 -29.23
C GLU A 187 0.92 30.58 -28.94
N GLY A 188 2.12 31.03 -29.32
CA GLY A 188 3.36 30.31 -29.01
C GLY A 188 3.64 30.20 -27.50
N VAL A 189 3.32 31.24 -26.72
CA VAL A 189 3.49 31.24 -25.26
C VAL A 189 2.44 30.34 -24.60
N LYS A 190 1.19 30.36 -25.08
CA LYS A 190 0.13 29.46 -24.59
C LYS A 190 0.49 27.98 -24.81
N ILE A 191 0.98 27.65 -26.01
CA ILE A 191 1.45 26.29 -26.34
C ILE A 191 2.63 25.90 -25.44
N ALA A 192 3.60 26.80 -25.24
CA ALA A 192 4.72 26.54 -24.34
C ALA A 192 4.26 26.27 -22.90
N ILE A 193 3.34 27.07 -22.36
CA ILE A 193 2.75 26.86 -21.02
C ILE A 193 2.13 25.46 -20.94
N ILE A 194 1.36 25.03 -21.96
CA ILE A 194 0.76 23.71 -22.01
C ILE A 194 1.82 22.61 -22.02
N VAL A 195 2.86 22.72 -22.86
CA VAL A 195 3.92 21.71 -22.96
C VAL A 195 4.68 21.56 -21.63
N PHE A 196 5.04 22.66 -20.98
CA PHE A 196 5.69 22.63 -19.67
C PHE A 196 4.76 22.08 -18.59
N ALA A 197 3.47 22.44 -18.61
CA ALA A 197 2.49 21.88 -17.66
C ALA A 197 2.38 20.37 -17.82
N VAL A 198 2.29 19.84 -19.04
CA VAL A 198 2.28 18.40 -19.29
C VAL A 198 3.57 17.74 -18.80
N GLY A 199 4.73 18.35 -19.07
CA GLY A 199 6.01 17.88 -18.55
C GLY A 199 6.04 17.80 -17.02
N PHE A 200 5.53 18.82 -16.33
CA PHE A 200 5.46 18.81 -14.87
C PHE A 200 4.45 17.82 -14.31
N VAL A 201 3.32 17.54 -15.00
CA VAL A 201 2.41 16.46 -14.61
C VAL A 201 3.12 15.10 -14.67
N TYR A 202 3.90 14.83 -15.71
CA TYR A 202 4.68 13.59 -15.79
C TYR A 202 5.71 13.46 -14.67
N ILE A 203 6.42 14.56 -14.37
CA ILE A 203 7.37 14.59 -13.25
C ILE A 203 6.62 14.38 -11.92
N LEU A 204 5.46 14.99 -11.75
CA LEU A 204 4.61 14.85 -10.57
C LEU A 204 4.23 13.38 -10.35
N ASP A 205 3.63 12.73 -11.35
CA ASP A 205 3.21 11.33 -11.30
C ASP A 205 4.38 10.39 -10.96
N PHE A 206 5.53 10.57 -11.62
CA PHE A 206 6.73 9.77 -11.38
C PHE A 206 7.26 9.97 -9.96
N SER A 207 7.21 11.21 -9.46
CA SER A 207 7.68 11.57 -8.12
C SER A 207 6.75 11.03 -7.04
N ILE A 208 5.43 11.20 -7.20
CA ILE A 208 4.41 10.67 -6.29
C ILE A 208 4.55 9.16 -6.16
N ASN A 209 4.69 8.44 -7.29
CA ASN A 209 4.87 6.98 -7.26
C ASN A 209 6.20 6.55 -6.63
N THR A 210 7.27 7.33 -6.81
CA THR A 210 8.56 7.13 -6.14
C THR A 210 8.42 7.24 -4.62
N VAL A 211 7.79 8.33 -4.14
CA VAL A 211 7.55 8.56 -2.71
C VAL A 211 6.63 7.50 -2.13
N GLN A 212 5.57 7.14 -2.86
CA GLN A 212 4.62 6.12 -2.43
C GLN A 212 5.29 4.76 -2.22
N ALA A 213 6.12 4.34 -3.18
CA ALA A 213 6.89 3.09 -3.08
C ALA A 213 7.86 3.15 -1.90
N GLY A 214 8.58 4.27 -1.74
CA GLY A 214 9.50 4.50 -0.62
C GLY A 214 8.82 4.44 0.74
N ILE A 215 7.71 5.17 0.94
CA ILE A 215 6.94 5.20 2.18
C ILE A 215 6.40 3.80 2.52
N ARG A 216 5.83 3.08 1.55
CA ARG A 216 5.29 1.74 1.80
C ARG A 216 6.37 0.75 2.22
N ALA A 217 7.52 0.77 1.54
CA ALA A 217 8.64 -0.07 1.91
C ALA A 217 9.20 0.32 3.30
N PHE A 218 9.31 1.62 3.58
CA PHE A 218 9.76 2.14 4.87
C PHE A 218 8.88 1.67 6.04
N ILE A 219 7.55 1.70 5.86
CA ILE A 219 6.60 1.20 6.88
C ILE A 219 6.83 -0.28 7.18
N LEU A 220 7.04 -1.11 6.15
CA LEU A 220 7.24 -2.55 6.33
C LEU A 220 8.62 -2.88 6.90
N ASP A 221 9.66 -2.15 6.48
CA ASP A 221 11.05 -2.36 6.90
C ASP A 221 11.31 -1.91 8.35
N CYS A 222 10.62 -0.87 8.84
CA CYS A 222 10.80 -0.36 10.20
C CYS A 222 9.79 -0.92 11.21
N CYS A 223 8.77 -1.68 10.75
CA CYS A 223 7.79 -2.31 11.62
C CYS A 223 8.27 -3.70 12.06
N PRO A 224 8.14 -4.07 13.36
CA PRO A 224 8.33 -5.44 13.80
C PRO A 224 7.45 -6.42 13.01
N SER A 225 7.97 -7.60 12.69
CA SER A 225 7.28 -8.55 11.80
C SER A 225 5.91 -8.98 12.33
N HIS A 226 5.76 -9.11 13.66
CA HIS A 226 4.48 -9.46 14.29
C HIS A 226 3.47 -8.31 14.34
N GLN A 227 3.87 -7.07 14.06
CA GLN A 227 3.00 -5.89 14.04
C GLN A 227 2.70 -5.34 12.64
N GLN A 228 3.22 -5.97 11.56
CA GLN A 228 3.06 -5.49 10.19
C GLN A 228 1.59 -5.33 9.78
N GLU A 229 0.70 -6.21 10.22
CA GLU A 229 -0.75 -6.08 9.98
C GLU A 229 -1.34 -4.83 10.65
N THR A 230 -0.89 -4.53 11.87
CA THR A 230 -1.30 -3.33 12.61
C THR A 230 -0.80 -2.07 11.92
N ALA A 231 0.46 -2.06 11.46
CA ALA A 231 1.04 -0.95 10.71
C ALA A 231 0.30 -0.72 9.38
N ASN A 232 -0.03 -1.78 8.65
CA ASN A 232 -0.77 -1.70 7.40
C ASN A 232 -2.22 -1.20 7.61
N SER A 233 -2.87 -1.63 8.69
CA SER A 233 -4.18 -1.13 9.11
C SER A 233 -4.13 0.35 9.46
N MET A 234 -3.11 0.79 10.22
CA MET A 234 -2.92 2.20 10.55
C MET A 234 -2.67 3.04 9.30
N ALA A 235 -1.79 2.59 8.41
CA ALA A 235 -1.53 3.26 7.14
C ALA A 235 -2.82 3.46 6.33
N SER A 236 -3.68 2.43 6.26
CA SER A 236 -4.98 2.51 5.58
C SER A 236 -5.92 3.57 6.19
N ARG A 237 -5.93 3.70 7.53
CA ARG A 237 -6.70 4.75 8.23
C ARG A 237 -6.16 6.14 7.92
N ILE A 238 -4.84 6.32 7.98
CA ILE A 238 -4.20 7.60 7.67
C ILE A 238 -4.44 7.99 6.21
N VAL A 239 -4.45 7.04 5.28
CA VAL A 239 -4.83 7.27 3.89
C VAL A 239 -6.25 7.84 3.78
N GLY A 240 -7.21 7.21 4.45
CA GLY A 240 -8.60 7.68 4.46
C GLY A 240 -8.74 9.09 5.04
N ILE A 241 -8.07 9.36 6.17
CA ILE A 241 -8.06 10.68 6.81
C ILE A 241 -7.42 11.73 5.89
N GLY A 242 -6.29 11.42 5.26
CA GLY A 242 -5.59 12.33 4.35
C GLY A 242 -6.45 12.72 3.14
N ASN A 243 -7.17 11.75 2.55
CA ASN A 243 -8.12 12.02 1.46
C ASN A 243 -9.26 12.94 1.90
N ILE A 244 -9.87 12.68 3.06
CA ILE A 244 -10.93 13.53 3.61
C ILE A 244 -10.43 14.96 3.84
N ILE A 245 -9.26 15.13 4.46
CA ILE A 245 -8.66 16.46 4.69
C ILE A 245 -8.41 17.17 3.36
N GLY A 246 -7.84 16.47 2.38
CA GLY A 246 -7.59 17.03 1.05
C GLY A 246 -8.87 17.48 0.34
N TYR A 247 -9.94 16.67 0.39
CA TYR A 247 -11.22 17.05 -0.22
C TYR A 247 -11.96 18.15 0.55
N VAL A 248 -11.84 18.21 1.88
CA VAL A 248 -12.35 19.35 2.67
C VAL A 248 -11.63 20.63 2.25
N ALA A 249 -10.30 20.60 2.17
CA ALA A 249 -9.52 21.75 1.73
C ALA A 249 -9.93 22.19 0.31
N GLY A 250 -10.15 21.26 -0.61
CA GLY A 250 -10.57 21.59 -1.98
C GLY A 250 -12.05 21.96 -2.14
N TYR A 251 -12.87 21.80 -1.12
CA TYR A 251 -14.26 22.29 -1.11
C TYR A 251 -14.35 23.73 -0.56
N VAL A 252 -13.59 24.02 0.49
CA VAL A 252 -13.55 25.34 1.15
C VAL A 252 -13.04 26.41 0.17
N ASP A 253 -13.55 27.63 0.33
CA ASP A 253 -13.16 28.79 -0.47
C ASP A 253 -11.78 29.34 -0.06
N LEU A 254 -10.72 28.58 -0.32
CA LEU A 254 -9.39 28.92 0.16
C LEU A 254 -8.90 30.32 -0.25
N PRO A 255 -9.15 30.84 -1.47
CA PRO A 255 -8.74 32.20 -1.84
C PRO A 255 -9.31 33.29 -0.93
N ASN A 256 -10.52 33.10 -0.40
CA ASN A 256 -11.15 34.05 0.51
C ASN A 256 -10.56 34.00 1.94
N TYR A 257 -10.07 32.84 2.38
CA TYR A 257 -9.54 32.67 3.75
C TYR A 257 -8.01 32.80 3.85
N LEU A 258 -7.28 32.38 2.80
CA LEU A 258 -5.82 32.30 2.78
C LEU A 258 -5.22 33.04 1.55
N PRO A 259 -5.55 34.32 1.32
CA PRO A 259 -5.09 35.05 0.14
C PRO A 259 -3.57 35.21 0.07
N PHE A 260 -2.86 35.12 1.21
CA PHE A 260 -1.41 35.21 1.27
C PHE A 260 -0.68 34.01 0.65
N LEU A 261 -1.34 32.86 0.49
CA LEU A 261 -0.75 31.65 -0.09
C LEU A 261 -0.88 31.58 -1.62
N GLY A 262 -1.80 32.34 -2.20
CA GLY A 262 -2.03 32.38 -3.64
C GLY A 262 -3.36 33.01 -4.01
N ASN A 263 -3.50 33.33 -5.30
CA ASN A 263 -4.67 34.03 -5.83
C ASN A 263 -5.74 33.10 -6.40
N THR A 264 -5.45 31.80 -6.52
CA THR A 264 -6.37 30.79 -7.09
C THR A 264 -6.46 29.60 -6.16
N GLN A 265 -7.59 28.89 -6.21
CA GLN A 265 -7.78 27.71 -5.37
C GLN A 265 -6.71 26.64 -5.61
N PHE A 266 -6.34 26.40 -6.86
CA PHE A 266 -5.30 25.43 -7.21
C PHE A 266 -3.94 25.77 -6.59
N LYS A 267 -3.53 27.05 -6.60
CA LYS A 267 -2.26 27.48 -5.98
C LYS A 267 -2.23 27.19 -4.49
N ILE A 268 -3.29 27.57 -3.77
CA ILE A 268 -3.34 27.39 -2.32
C ILE A 268 -3.38 25.90 -1.95
N LEU A 269 -4.18 25.10 -2.66
CA LEU A 269 -4.22 23.65 -2.45
C LEU A 269 -2.85 22.99 -2.63
N THR A 270 -2.12 23.43 -3.65
CA THR A 270 -0.81 22.92 -3.97
C THR A 270 0.22 23.28 -2.90
N VAL A 271 0.15 24.48 -2.32
CA VAL A 271 0.97 24.88 -1.18
C VAL A 271 0.64 24.05 0.06
N ILE A 272 -0.65 23.88 0.39
CA ILE A 272 -1.09 23.07 1.53
C ILE A 272 -0.59 21.62 1.39
N ALA A 273 -0.78 21.01 0.22
CA ALA A 273 -0.31 19.66 -0.06
C ALA A 273 1.22 19.55 0.06
N SER A 274 1.96 20.54 -0.48
CA SER A 274 3.43 20.57 -0.43
C SER A 274 3.95 20.70 1.00
N THR A 275 3.38 21.61 1.80
CA THR A 275 3.76 21.80 3.21
C THR A 275 3.40 20.57 4.06
N SER A 276 2.24 19.95 3.80
CA SER A 276 1.83 18.71 4.47
C SER A 276 2.76 17.55 4.13
N LEU A 277 3.09 17.36 2.85
CA LEU A 277 4.03 16.32 2.43
C LEU A 277 5.43 16.55 3.04
N ALA A 278 5.95 17.78 2.98
CA ALA A 278 7.25 18.12 3.56
C ALA A 278 7.31 17.85 5.06
N SER A 279 6.31 18.35 5.81
CA SER A 279 6.26 18.20 7.27
C SER A 279 6.11 16.74 7.70
N THR A 280 5.21 15.99 7.07
CA THR A 280 4.97 14.57 7.43
C THR A 280 6.14 13.66 7.04
N LEU A 281 6.80 13.90 5.89
CA LEU A 281 8.04 13.21 5.53
C LEU A 281 9.16 13.52 6.53
N LEU A 282 9.35 14.81 6.86
CA LEU A 282 10.38 15.23 7.81
C LEU A 282 10.16 14.60 9.19
N ILE A 283 8.92 14.63 9.69
CA ILE A 283 8.54 14.00 10.96
C ILE A 283 8.88 12.50 10.92
N SER A 284 8.43 11.78 9.89
CA SER A 284 8.66 10.34 9.78
C SER A 284 10.15 10.00 9.77
N ILE A 285 10.93 10.68 8.92
CA ILE A 285 12.36 10.43 8.75
C ILE A 285 13.17 10.83 9.99
N SER A 286 12.77 11.90 10.69
CA SER A 286 13.47 12.36 11.90
C SER A 286 13.19 11.50 13.12
N THR A 287 12.00 10.89 13.21
CA THR A 287 11.54 10.15 14.39
C THR A 287 11.80 8.66 14.28
N VAL A 288 11.69 8.10 13.07
CA VAL A 288 11.92 6.68 12.81
C VAL A 288 13.26 6.52 12.11
N ARG A 289 14.22 5.94 12.84
CA ARG A 289 15.54 5.63 12.31
C ARG A 289 15.48 4.28 11.58
N GLU A 290 15.87 4.28 10.31
CA GLU A 290 16.06 3.05 9.55
C GLU A 290 17.36 2.34 9.97
N ARG A 291 17.36 1.00 9.93
CA ARG A 291 18.56 0.18 10.16
C ARG A 291 19.64 0.57 9.14
N ASP A 292 20.89 0.74 9.58
CA ASP A 292 21.97 1.14 8.68
C ASP A 292 22.31 -0.02 7.72
N PRO A 293 22.01 0.11 6.41
CA PRO A 293 22.22 -0.96 5.43
C PRO A 293 23.71 -1.24 5.17
N ARG A 294 24.63 -0.42 5.71
CA ARG A 294 26.06 -0.67 5.62
C ARG A 294 26.53 -1.76 6.57
N LEU A 295 25.76 -2.03 7.62
CA LEU A 295 26.03 -3.09 8.59
C LEU A 295 25.57 -4.47 8.12
N GLU A 296 24.75 -4.53 7.07
CA GLU A 296 24.29 -5.78 6.46
C GLU A 296 25.32 -6.30 5.44
N PRO A 297 25.49 -7.64 5.33
CA PRO A 297 26.35 -8.24 4.33
C PRO A 297 25.89 -7.84 2.92
N ALA A 298 26.84 -7.42 2.09
CA ALA A 298 26.53 -6.96 0.74
C ALA A 298 25.93 -8.11 -0.08
N ARG A 299 24.67 -7.97 -0.49
CA ARG A 299 24.03 -8.94 -1.40
C ARG A 299 24.82 -9.01 -2.71
N PRO A 300 25.01 -10.20 -3.31
CA PRO A 300 25.65 -10.33 -4.61
C PRO A 300 24.95 -9.44 -5.64
N LYS A 301 25.72 -8.78 -6.53
CA LYS A 301 25.14 -7.98 -7.63
C LYS A 301 24.35 -8.91 -8.57
N GLY A 302 23.06 -9.09 -8.30
CA GLY A 302 22.17 -9.82 -9.18
C GLY A 302 22.13 -9.16 -10.57
N LYS A 303 22.25 -9.96 -11.64
CA LYS A 303 22.26 -9.52 -13.05
C LYS A 303 20.89 -9.00 -13.55
N GLY A 304 19.93 -8.74 -12.66
CA GLY A 304 18.58 -8.32 -13.02
C GLY A 304 18.44 -6.81 -13.13
N GLY A 305 18.30 -6.29 -14.36
CA GLY A 305 17.74 -4.96 -14.63
C GLY A 305 16.22 -4.99 -14.75
N LEU A 306 15.58 -3.85 -15.03
CA LEU A 306 14.12 -3.77 -15.23
C LEU A 306 13.61 -4.77 -16.27
N ILE A 307 14.36 -4.97 -17.36
CA ILE A 307 14.01 -5.94 -18.41
C ILE A 307 13.96 -7.36 -17.85
N ALA A 308 14.89 -7.73 -16.96
CA ALA A 308 14.88 -9.03 -16.32
C ALA A 308 13.67 -9.17 -15.39
N PHE A 309 13.35 -8.14 -14.59
CA PHE A 309 12.15 -8.11 -13.76
C PHE A 309 10.88 -8.31 -14.59
N PHE A 310 10.67 -7.52 -15.66
CA PHE A 310 9.52 -7.69 -16.54
C PHE A 310 9.50 -9.06 -17.22
N THR A 311 10.65 -9.56 -17.67
CA THR A 311 10.75 -10.91 -18.25
C THR A 311 10.33 -11.99 -17.25
N THR A 312 10.74 -11.86 -15.98
CA THR A 312 10.34 -12.76 -14.89
C THR A 312 8.84 -12.63 -14.61
N VAL A 313 8.29 -11.43 -14.54
CA VAL A 313 6.84 -11.18 -14.38
C VAL A 313 6.07 -11.87 -15.52
N PHE A 314 6.46 -11.65 -16.79
CA PHE A 314 5.80 -12.26 -17.94
C PHE A 314 5.91 -13.79 -17.97
N LYS A 315 7.06 -14.37 -17.61
CA LYS A 315 7.22 -15.83 -17.47
C LYS A 315 6.36 -16.38 -16.33
N SER A 316 6.27 -15.64 -15.23
CA SER A 316 5.56 -16.05 -14.01
C SER A 316 4.04 -15.95 -14.13
N ILE A 317 3.51 -15.07 -15.00
CA ILE A 317 2.07 -15.03 -15.33
C ILE A 317 1.56 -16.42 -15.76
N LYS A 318 2.38 -17.20 -16.48
CA LYS A 318 2.03 -18.57 -16.91
C LYS A 318 2.03 -19.60 -15.77
N ARG A 319 2.74 -19.32 -14.67
CA ARG A 319 2.91 -20.23 -13.52
C ARG A 319 2.03 -19.83 -12.33
N LEU A 320 1.20 -18.79 -12.46
CA LEU A 320 0.36 -18.30 -11.37
C LEU A 320 -0.63 -19.36 -10.88
N PRO A 321 -0.88 -19.42 -9.56
CA PRO A 321 -2.05 -20.06 -8.99
C PRO A 321 -3.34 -19.72 -9.76
N PRO A 322 -4.23 -20.69 -10.06
CA PRO A 322 -5.48 -20.41 -10.77
C PRO A 322 -6.32 -19.32 -10.10
N LEU A 323 -6.40 -19.29 -8.77
CA LEU A 323 -7.16 -18.28 -8.05
C LEU A 323 -6.53 -16.88 -8.15
N THR A 324 -5.21 -16.76 -7.96
CA THR A 324 -4.51 -15.48 -8.13
C THR A 324 -4.65 -14.95 -9.55
N ARG A 325 -4.60 -15.84 -10.55
CA ARG A 325 -4.85 -15.48 -11.95
C ARG A 325 -6.26 -14.93 -12.15
N GLN A 326 -7.30 -15.57 -11.60
CA GLN A 326 -8.68 -15.08 -11.68
C GLN A 326 -8.82 -13.69 -11.03
N VAL A 327 -8.19 -13.46 -9.88
CA VAL A 327 -8.19 -12.14 -9.22
C VAL A 327 -7.54 -11.08 -10.10
N CYS A 328 -6.39 -11.38 -10.72
CA CYS A 328 -5.74 -10.48 -11.66
C CYS A 328 -6.60 -10.19 -12.90
N GLU A 329 -7.30 -11.19 -13.44
CA GLU A 329 -8.22 -11.01 -14.57
C GLU A 329 -9.39 -10.07 -14.19
N VAL A 330 -9.99 -10.24 -13.01
CA VAL A 330 -11.03 -9.33 -12.50
C VAL A 330 -10.49 -7.91 -12.35
N GLN A 331 -9.31 -7.76 -11.73
CA GLN A 331 -8.67 -6.45 -11.55
C GLN A 331 -8.40 -5.76 -12.89
N PHE A 332 -7.90 -6.51 -13.88
CA PHE A 332 -7.63 -5.97 -15.20
C PHE A 332 -8.86 -5.28 -15.80
N PHE A 333 -10.01 -5.96 -15.84
CA PHE A 333 -11.24 -5.38 -16.38
C PHE A 333 -11.84 -4.30 -15.48
N ALA A 334 -11.73 -4.45 -14.15
CA ALA A 334 -12.28 -3.46 -13.23
C ALA A 334 -11.56 -2.10 -13.33
N TRP A 335 -10.23 -2.11 -13.48
CA TRP A 335 -9.42 -0.89 -13.56
C TRP A 335 -9.58 -0.11 -14.87
N ILE A 336 -10.13 -0.72 -15.93
CA ILE A 336 -10.56 0.03 -17.12
C ILE A 336 -11.67 1.03 -16.75
N GLY A 337 -12.57 0.65 -15.83
CA GLY A 337 -13.67 1.49 -15.37
C GLY A 337 -13.29 2.41 -14.20
N PHE A 338 -12.52 1.92 -13.22
CA PHE A 338 -12.12 2.74 -12.07
C PHE A 338 -11.22 3.90 -12.47
N PHE A 339 -10.35 3.74 -13.47
CA PHE A 339 -9.38 4.77 -13.80
C PHE A 339 -10.02 6.10 -14.30
N PRO A 340 -10.93 6.10 -15.30
CA PRO A 340 -11.62 7.32 -15.69
C PRO A 340 -12.45 7.92 -14.54
N GLN A 341 -12.99 7.08 -13.65
CA GLN A 341 -13.70 7.56 -12.47
C GLN A 341 -12.79 8.38 -11.56
N LEU A 342 -11.56 7.93 -11.30
CA LEU A 342 -10.63 8.63 -10.40
C LEU A 342 -10.34 10.06 -10.87
N PHE A 343 -10.09 10.25 -12.17
CA PHE A 343 -9.66 11.55 -12.72
C PHE A 343 -10.79 12.44 -13.24
N TYR A 344 -11.96 11.88 -13.55
CA TYR A 344 -13.06 12.64 -14.15
C TYR A 344 -14.27 12.83 -13.24
N SER A 345 -14.32 12.25 -12.03
CA SER A 345 -15.47 12.40 -11.12
C SER A 345 -15.75 13.86 -10.74
N SER A 346 -14.72 14.63 -10.36
CA SER A 346 -14.91 16.05 -10.00
C SER A 346 -15.39 16.87 -11.19
N SER A 347 -14.81 16.60 -12.36
CA SER A 347 -15.16 17.29 -13.62
C SER A 347 -16.54 16.88 -14.15
N TYR A 348 -16.99 15.65 -13.91
CA TYR A 348 -18.34 15.20 -14.23
C TYR A 348 -19.39 15.98 -13.45
N VAL A 349 -19.20 16.11 -12.14
CA VAL A 349 -20.09 16.89 -11.27
C VAL A 349 -20.01 18.38 -11.63
N GLY A 350 -18.81 18.88 -11.91
CA GLY A 350 -18.58 20.24 -12.38
C GLY A 350 -19.30 20.54 -13.71
N ASP A 351 -19.24 19.62 -14.68
CA ASP A 351 -19.92 19.76 -15.97
C ASP A 351 -21.44 19.85 -15.79
N ILE A 352 -22.04 19.13 -14.83
CA ILE A 352 -23.46 19.24 -14.47
C ILE A 352 -23.75 20.61 -13.85
N TYR A 353 -22.89 21.08 -12.94
CA TYR A 353 -23.05 22.36 -12.26
C TYR A 353 -23.06 23.54 -13.24
N VAL A 354 -22.20 23.54 -14.27
CA VAL A 354 -22.09 24.68 -15.19
C VAL A 354 -23.21 24.76 -16.23
N GLN A 355 -23.85 23.63 -16.60
CA GLN A 355 -24.89 23.60 -17.65
C GLN A 355 -25.99 24.66 -17.52
N PRO A 356 -26.68 24.81 -16.37
CA PRO A 356 -27.78 25.78 -16.26
C PRO A 356 -27.31 27.22 -16.47
N TYR A 357 -26.10 27.56 -16.03
CA TYR A 357 -25.52 28.89 -16.19
C TYR A 357 -25.15 29.18 -17.65
N LEU A 358 -24.54 28.20 -18.34
CA LEU A 358 -24.18 28.32 -19.75
C LEU A 358 -25.41 28.38 -20.66
N LEU A 359 -26.50 27.69 -20.29
CA LEU A 359 -27.78 27.77 -21.01
C LEU A 359 -28.47 29.13 -20.81
N ALA A 360 -28.39 29.71 -19.61
CA ALA A 360 -28.96 31.01 -19.31
C ALA A 360 -28.19 32.15 -20.01
N ASN A 361 -26.86 32.08 -20.01
CA ASN A 361 -25.98 33.08 -20.61
C ASN A 361 -24.96 32.42 -21.56
N PRO A 362 -25.29 32.23 -22.85
CA PRO A 362 -24.40 31.55 -23.81
C PRO A 362 -23.15 32.36 -24.19
N ASN A 363 -23.14 33.68 -23.96
CA ASN A 363 -22.08 34.60 -24.40
C ASN A 363 -21.21 35.10 -23.24
N MET A 364 -20.94 34.26 -22.24
CA MET A 364 -20.03 34.62 -21.14
C MET A 364 -18.62 34.93 -21.65
N THR A 365 -17.96 35.89 -21.01
CA THR A 365 -16.53 36.18 -21.23
C THR A 365 -15.66 35.04 -20.72
N ALA A 366 -14.40 34.97 -21.17
CA ALA A 366 -13.47 33.93 -20.75
C ALA A 366 -13.25 33.92 -19.22
N ASP A 367 -13.17 35.09 -18.60
CA ASP A 367 -12.97 35.24 -17.15
C ASP A 367 -14.19 34.78 -16.34
N GLU A 368 -15.41 35.08 -16.82
CA GLU A 368 -16.65 34.59 -16.21
C GLU A 368 -16.76 33.07 -16.29
N ILE A 369 -16.36 32.48 -17.43
CA ILE A 369 -16.32 31.03 -17.62
C ILE A 369 -15.32 30.41 -16.62
N ASP A 370 -14.12 30.96 -16.50
CA ASP A 370 -13.11 30.42 -15.57
C ASP A 370 -13.55 30.52 -14.11
N ALA A 371 -14.15 31.64 -13.69
CA ALA A 371 -14.71 31.79 -12.35
C ALA A 371 -15.87 30.81 -12.09
N LEU A 372 -16.70 30.54 -13.09
CA LEU A 372 -17.78 29.54 -13.01
C LEU A 372 -17.22 28.12 -12.84
N TYR A 373 -16.19 27.75 -13.61
CA TYR A 373 -15.53 26.44 -13.51
C TYR A 373 -14.72 26.26 -12.22
N GLU A 374 -14.19 27.33 -11.63
CA GLU A 374 -13.57 27.28 -10.29
C GLU A 374 -14.61 26.89 -9.22
N LYS A 375 -15.79 27.52 -9.24
CA LYS A 375 -16.93 27.12 -8.39
C LYS A 375 -17.37 25.68 -8.66
N ALA A 376 -17.45 25.29 -9.94
CA ALA A 376 -17.83 23.94 -10.34
C ALA A 376 -16.85 22.89 -9.80
N THR A 377 -15.54 23.20 -9.81
CA THR A 377 -14.49 22.33 -9.28
C THR A 377 -14.70 22.07 -7.79
N ARG A 378 -15.03 23.10 -7.00
CA ARG A 378 -15.33 22.95 -5.56
C ARG A 378 -16.51 22.03 -5.29
N VAL A 379 -17.58 22.17 -6.07
CA VAL A 379 -18.76 21.28 -5.97
C VAL A 379 -18.39 19.85 -6.36
N GLY A 380 -17.54 19.66 -7.37
CA GLY A 380 -16.96 18.37 -7.71
C GLY A 380 -16.12 17.78 -6.58
N THR A 381 -15.29 18.58 -5.91
CA THR A 381 -14.50 18.16 -4.75
C THR A 381 -15.39 17.75 -3.59
N PHE A 382 -16.52 18.42 -3.36
CA PHE A 382 -17.51 17.98 -2.36
C PHE A 382 -18.06 16.58 -2.65
N ALA A 383 -18.29 16.23 -3.92
CA ALA A 383 -18.67 14.86 -4.26
C ALA A 383 -17.57 13.84 -3.95
N LEU A 384 -16.30 14.20 -4.20
CA LEU A 384 -15.14 13.39 -3.79
C LEU A 384 -14.99 13.28 -2.26
N LEU A 385 -15.39 14.30 -1.50
CA LEU A 385 -15.45 14.23 -0.04
C LEU A 385 -16.47 13.17 0.42
N VAL A 386 -17.68 13.17 -0.14
CA VAL A 386 -18.71 12.16 0.17
C VAL A 386 -18.21 10.75 -0.21
N TYR A 387 -17.54 10.63 -1.35
CA TYR A 387 -16.86 9.40 -1.78
C TYR A 387 -15.80 8.93 -0.77
N GLY A 388 -14.94 9.83 -0.29
CA GLY A 388 -13.90 9.53 0.69
C GLY A 388 -14.48 9.08 2.03
N ILE A 389 -15.51 9.76 2.53
CA ILE A 389 -16.22 9.39 3.76
C ILE A 389 -16.89 8.02 3.60
N THR A 390 -17.58 7.79 2.49
CA THR A 390 -18.27 6.52 2.23
C THR A 390 -17.27 5.36 2.12
N SER A 391 -16.13 5.60 1.46
CA SER A 391 -15.06 4.61 1.36
C SER A 391 -14.44 4.27 2.71
N LEU A 392 -14.11 5.28 3.53
CA LEU A 392 -13.57 5.07 4.87
C LEU A 392 -14.57 4.34 5.76
N ALA A 393 -15.83 4.76 5.76
CA ALA A 393 -16.89 4.10 6.50
C ALA A 393 -17.05 2.64 6.07
N THR A 394 -17.03 2.36 4.76
CA THR A 394 -17.11 0.99 4.23
C THR A 394 -15.91 0.15 4.67
N ASN A 395 -14.68 0.68 4.60
CA ASN A 395 -13.48 -0.03 5.03
C ASN A 395 -13.50 -0.39 6.53
N VAL A 396 -14.11 0.46 7.36
CA VAL A 396 -14.22 0.19 8.81
C VAL A 396 -15.38 -0.75 9.12
N ILE A 397 -16.53 -0.58 8.46
CA ILE A 397 -17.80 -1.21 8.85
C ILE A 397 -18.03 -2.54 8.14
N LEU A 398 -17.71 -2.63 6.85
CA LEU A 398 -18.06 -3.79 6.02
C LEU A 398 -17.43 -5.12 6.48
N PRO A 399 -16.17 -5.17 6.96
CA PRO A 399 -15.58 -6.42 7.43
C PRO A 399 -16.38 -7.12 8.54
N PHE A 400 -17.16 -6.37 9.34
CA PHE A 400 -18.00 -6.95 10.41
C PHE A 400 -19.23 -7.72 9.87
N PHE A 401 -19.61 -7.52 8.61
CA PHE A 401 -20.77 -8.18 8.00
C PHE A 401 -20.38 -9.34 7.07
N ILE A 402 -19.10 -9.46 6.72
CA ILE A 402 -18.61 -10.46 5.76
C ILE A 402 -18.33 -11.77 6.49
N ALA A 403 -18.91 -12.86 5.97
CA ALA A 403 -18.65 -14.19 6.50
C ALA A 403 -17.17 -14.60 6.27
N PRO A 404 -16.45 -15.06 7.31
CA PRO A 404 -15.07 -15.51 7.16
C PRO A 404 -15.03 -16.78 6.31
N SER A 405 -14.40 -16.69 5.13
CA SER A 405 -14.38 -17.77 4.13
C SER A 405 -13.56 -19.02 4.53
N TYR A 406 -12.75 -18.96 5.61
CA TYR A 406 -11.83 -20.04 5.98
C TYR A 406 -11.94 -20.51 7.44
N ASP A 407 -12.36 -19.66 8.37
CA ASP A 407 -12.18 -19.95 9.80
C ASP A 407 -13.25 -20.85 10.43
N ALA A 408 -14.46 -20.90 9.89
CA ALA A 408 -15.56 -21.61 10.56
C ALA A 408 -15.51 -23.15 10.42
N ALA A 409 -14.90 -23.68 9.36
CA ALA A 409 -14.92 -25.12 9.09
C ALA A 409 -13.93 -25.92 9.95
N LEU A 410 -12.82 -25.31 10.38
CA LEU A 410 -11.81 -25.97 11.21
C LEU A 410 -11.99 -25.73 12.72
N ASP A 411 -12.71 -24.67 13.12
CA ASP A 411 -13.01 -24.41 14.53
C ASP A 411 -14.11 -25.31 15.10
N SER A 412 -15.10 -25.68 14.30
CA SER A 412 -16.26 -26.47 14.76
C SER A 412 -15.87 -27.86 15.29
N SER A 413 -14.68 -28.36 14.94
CA SER A 413 -14.27 -29.74 15.21
C SER A 413 -13.05 -29.89 16.13
N ALA A 414 -12.41 -28.79 16.55
CA ALA A 414 -11.11 -28.84 17.22
C ALA A 414 -10.97 -27.99 18.51
N SER A 415 -11.98 -27.20 18.88
CA SER A 415 -11.89 -26.31 20.06
C SER A 415 -13.02 -26.54 21.05
N SER A 416 -12.83 -27.49 21.97
CA SER A 416 -13.49 -27.49 23.28
C SER A 416 -12.71 -26.63 24.30
N THR A 417 -11.81 -25.76 23.84
CA THR A 417 -11.02 -24.91 24.72
C THR A 417 -11.77 -23.58 24.87
N ARG A 418 -12.29 -23.31 26.07
CA ARG A 418 -12.98 -22.06 26.44
C ARG A 418 -12.16 -20.83 26.00
N SER A 419 -12.46 -20.30 24.82
CA SER A 419 -12.07 -18.94 24.45
C SER A 419 -12.99 -17.99 25.21
N TYR A 420 -12.41 -17.06 25.97
CA TYR A 420 -13.16 -16.00 26.65
C TYR A 420 -13.76 -15.06 25.60
N THR A 421 -14.89 -15.45 25.02
CA THR A 421 -15.66 -14.59 24.11
C THR A 421 -16.29 -13.47 24.93
N THR A 422 -15.83 -12.24 24.71
CA THR A 422 -16.42 -11.06 25.33
C THR A 422 -17.87 -10.89 24.82
N ARG A 423 -18.73 -10.18 25.57
CA ARG A 423 -20.09 -9.85 25.07
C ARG A 423 -20.05 -9.14 23.72
N PHE A 424 -18.97 -8.41 23.47
CA PHE A 424 -18.73 -7.70 22.22
C PHE A 424 -18.41 -8.65 21.06
N SER A 425 -17.56 -9.66 21.24
CA SER A 425 -17.26 -10.63 20.17
C SER A 425 -18.51 -11.41 19.74
N ARG A 426 -19.35 -11.83 20.70
CA ARG A 426 -20.64 -12.49 20.40
C ARG A 426 -21.64 -11.59 19.67
N PHE A 427 -21.63 -10.29 19.96
CA PHE A 427 -22.44 -9.32 19.22
C PHE A 427 -21.97 -9.19 17.77
N LEU A 428 -20.65 -9.13 17.56
CA LEU A 428 -20.05 -9.06 16.22
C LEU A 428 -20.31 -10.33 15.41
N ASP A 429 -20.21 -11.50 16.03
CA ASP A 429 -20.56 -12.78 15.39
C ASP A 429 -22.03 -12.82 14.94
N SER A 430 -22.92 -12.15 15.69
CA SER A 430 -24.34 -12.03 15.33
C SER A 430 -24.63 -11.06 14.18
N LEU A 431 -23.69 -10.17 13.85
CA LEU A 431 -23.83 -9.23 12.72
C LEU A 431 -23.39 -9.84 11.39
N VAL A 432 -22.70 -10.97 11.40
CA VAL A 432 -22.22 -11.65 10.20
C VAL A 432 -23.41 -12.13 9.37
N ILE A 433 -23.45 -11.72 8.10
CA ILE A 433 -24.50 -12.11 7.16
C ILE A 433 -24.08 -13.42 6.48
N PRO A 434 -24.75 -14.56 6.72
CA PRO A 434 -24.25 -15.88 6.30
C PRO A 434 -24.07 -16.04 4.79
N TRP A 435 -24.86 -15.32 3.99
CA TRP A 435 -24.79 -15.41 2.52
C TRP A 435 -23.74 -14.46 1.92
N LEU A 436 -23.26 -13.47 2.68
CA LEU A 436 -22.36 -12.42 2.20
C LEU A 436 -20.90 -12.83 2.40
N THR A 437 -20.40 -13.67 1.50
CA THR A 437 -18.97 -14.01 1.45
C THR A 437 -18.17 -12.83 0.87
N LEU A 438 -16.86 -12.80 1.14
CA LEU A 438 -15.96 -11.76 0.59
C LEU A 438 -16.06 -11.64 -0.94
N ARG A 439 -16.13 -12.77 -1.63
CA ARG A 439 -16.22 -12.82 -3.11
C ARG A 439 -17.54 -12.22 -3.59
N ARG A 440 -18.65 -12.54 -2.91
CA ARG A 440 -19.98 -11.99 -3.24
C ARG A 440 -20.05 -10.50 -2.95
N ALA A 441 -19.51 -10.04 -1.82
CA ALA A 441 -19.41 -8.62 -1.51
C ALA A 441 -18.62 -7.87 -2.60
N TRP A 442 -17.48 -8.43 -3.02
CA TRP A 442 -16.67 -7.86 -4.09
C TRP A 442 -17.40 -7.84 -5.46
N MET A 443 -18.09 -8.92 -5.82
CA MET A 443 -18.93 -8.98 -7.02
C MET A 443 -20.05 -7.93 -6.99
N ILE A 444 -20.78 -7.82 -5.88
CA ILE A 444 -21.83 -6.82 -5.68
C ILE A 444 -21.27 -5.41 -5.85
N SER A 445 -20.06 -5.16 -5.35
CA SER A 445 -19.40 -3.87 -5.51
C SER A 445 -19.16 -3.50 -6.98
N HIS A 446 -18.77 -4.45 -7.82
CA HIS A 446 -18.64 -4.22 -9.25
C HIS A 446 -19.98 -3.93 -9.93
N LEU A 447 -21.06 -4.61 -9.52
CA LEU A 447 -22.41 -4.33 -10.02
C LEU A 447 -22.91 -2.94 -9.59
N ILE A 448 -22.64 -2.54 -8.34
CA ILE A 448 -22.94 -1.20 -7.82
C ILE A 448 -22.18 -0.16 -8.66
N PHE A 449 -20.88 -0.36 -8.86
CA PHE A 449 -20.05 0.54 -9.66
C PHE A 449 -20.58 0.68 -11.09
N ALA A 450 -20.84 -0.44 -11.79
CA ALA A 450 -21.33 -0.43 -13.16
C ALA A 450 -22.70 0.29 -13.25
N SER A 451 -23.61 0.02 -12.32
CA SER A 451 -24.91 0.69 -12.24
C SER A 451 -24.75 2.20 -12.04
N CYS A 452 -23.79 2.62 -11.21
CA CYS A 452 -23.48 4.02 -11.01
C CYS A 452 -22.94 4.65 -12.32
N MET A 453 -22.00 3.97 -12.98
CA MET A 453 -21.41 4.45 -14.23
C MET A 453 -22.45 4.62 -15.34
N PHE A 454 -23.38 3.68 -15.54
CA PHE A 454 -24.46 3.85 -16.52
C PHE A 454 -25.42 4.98 -16.16
N SER A 455 -25.71 5.15 -14.87
CA SER A 455 -26.59 6.23 -14.40
C SER A 455 -26.02 7.62 -14.70
N THR A 456 -24.70 7.76 -14.90
CA THR A 456 -24.08 9.05 -15.26
C THR A 456 -24.66 9.66 -16.55
N LEU A 457 -25.19 8.84 -17.46
CA LEU A 457 -25.84 9.29 -18.70
C LEU A 457 -27.18 9.98 -18.47
N ILE A 458 -27.85 9.68 -17.35
CA ILE A 458 -29.22 10.11 -17.07
C ILE A 458 -29.21 11.23 -16.01
N VAL A 459 -28.28 11.17 -15.05
CA VAL A 459 -28.20 12.12 -13.94
C VAL A 459 -27.89 13.54 -14.43
N ARG A 460 -28.72 14.51 -14.01
CA ARG A 460 -28.61 15.95 -14.34
C ARG A 460 -28.66 16.87 -13.13
N SER A 461 -28.84 16.33 -11.93
CA SER A 461 -28.86 17.09 -10.67
C SER A 461 -27.54 16.92 -9.93
N ILE A 462 -27.05 17.99 -9.33
CA ILE A 462 -25.83 17.99 -8.51
C ILE A 462 -26.00 17.02 -7.34
N THR A 463 -27.13 17.06 -6.63
CA THR A 463 -27.40 16.17 -5.49
C THR A 463 -27.37 14.70 -5.91
N ALA A 464 -27.99 14.38 -7.05
CA ALA A 464 -27.98 13.02 -7.58
C ALA A 464 -26.57 12.59 -8.00
N ALA A 465 -25.79 13.47 -8.63
CA ALA A 465 -24.41 13.19 -9.02
C ALA A 465 -23.50 13.01 -7.79
N THR A 466 -23.68 13.80 -6.74
CA THR A 466 -22.95 13.66 -5.47
C THR A 466 -23.27 12.33 -4.78
N ILE A 467 -24.55 11.93 -4.72
CA ILE A 467 -24.95 10.62 -4.18
C ILE A 467 -24.32 9.49 -5.00
N LEU A 468 -24.35 9.60 -6.33
CA LEU A 468 -23.78 8.63 -7.25
C LEU A 468 -22.28 8.41 -7.00
N ILE A 469 -21.50 9.49 -6.95
CA ILE A 469 -20.06 9.44 -6.66
C ILE A 469 -19.79 8.97 -5.22
N GLY A 470 -20.64 9.34 -4.27
CA GLY A 470 -20.60 8.82 -2.90
C GLY A 470 -20.70 7.30 -2.83
N VAL A 471 -21.71 6.72 -3.49
CA VAL A 471 -21.94 5.26 -3.54
C VAL A 471 -20.79 4.50 -4.19
N VAL A 472 -20.12 5.10 -5.18
CA VAL A 472 -18.89 4.53 -5.78
C VAL A 472 -17.79 4.32 -4.73
N GLY A 473 -17.79 5.08 -3.64
CA GLY A 473 -16.87 4.90 -2.51
C GLY A 473 -16.94 3.52 -1.86
N VAL A 474 -18.10 2.86 -1.88
CA VAL A 474 -18.26 1.46 -1.43
C VAL A 474 -17.47 0.50 -2.32
N SER A 475 -17.51 0.75 -3.63
CA SER A 475 -16.82 -0.08 -4.64
C SER A 475 -15.31 0.12 -4.58
N TRP A 476 -14.88 1.35 -4.33
CA TRP A 476 -13.47 1.68 -4.09
C TRP A 476 -12.93 0.97 -2.85
N ALA A 477 -13.65 1.06 -1.72
CA ALA A 477 -13.26 0.40 -0.48
C ALA A 477 -12.99 -1.10 -0.67
N LEU A 478 -13.95 -1.84 -1.24
CA LEU A 478 -13.78 -3.28 -1.49
C LEU A 478 -12.63 -3.61 -2.45
N THR A 479 -12.44 -2.81 -3.49
CA THR A 479 -11.37 -3.05 -4.48
C THR A 479 -9.98 -2.88 -3.87
N LEU A 480 -9.82 -2.05 -2.83
CA LEU A 480 -8.53 -1.83 -2.17
C LEU A 480 -8.03 -3.01 -1.33
N TRP A 481 -8.91 -3.88 -0.83
CA TRP A 481 -8.49 -4.95 0.10
C TRP A 481 -9.02 -6.35 -0.23
N ALA A 482 -10.20 -6.49 -0.87
CA ALA A 482 -10.74 -7.81 -1.20
C ALA A 482 -9.79 -8.66 -2.07
N PRO A 483 -9.11 -8.12 -3.11
CA PRO A 483 -8.17 -8.88 -3.92
C PRO A 483 -6.99 -9.40 -3.10
N PHE A 484 -6.42 -8.55 -2.25
CA PHE A 484 -5.29 -8.92 -1.40
C PHE A 484 -5.70 -9.95 -0.35
N ALA A 485 -6.88 -9.82 0.25
CA ALA A 485 -7.41 -10.80 1.17
C ALA A 485 -7.63 -12.17 0.50
N ILE A 486 -8.16 -12.19 -0.73
CA ILE A 486 -8.33 -13.44 -1.50
C ILE A 486 -6.98 -14.07 -1.86
N ILE A 487 -6.02 -13.28 -2.34
CA ILE A 487 -4.68 -13.76 -2.71
C ILE A 487 -3.94 -14.28 -1.46
N SER A 488 -3.96 -13.53 -0.36
CA SER A 488 -3.34 -13.90 0.91
C SER A 488 -3.90 -15.22 1.46
N ALA A 489 -5.23 -15.40 1.41
CA ALA A 489 -5.86 -16.64 1.83
C ALA A 489 -5.42 -17.84 0.98
N GLU A 490 -5.28 -17.67 -0.35
CA GLU A 490 -4.78 -18.71 -1.25
C GLU A 490 -3.32 -19.07 -0.97
N VAL A 491 -2.46 -18.07 -0.79
CA VAL A 491 -1.04 -18.26 -0.48
C VAL A 491 -0.89 -19.00 0.84
N SER A 492 -1.56 -18.54 1.90
CA SER A 492 -1.56 -19.17 3.22
C SER A 492 -2.03 -20.63 3.16
N LYS A 493 -3.08 -20.93 2.38
CA LYS A 493 -3.57 -22.31 2.18
C LYS A 493 -2.53 -23.18 1.47
N ARG A 494 -1.93 -22.69 0.38
CA ARG A 494 -0.90 -23.44 -0.37
C ARG A 494 0.32 -23.72 0.49
N ASP A 495 0.75 -22.76 1.29
CA ASP A 495 1.89 -22.92 2.19
C ASP A 495 1.58 -23.90 3.32
N ALA A 496 0.35 -23.91 3.84
CA ALA A 496 -0.09 -24.93 4.79
C ALA A 496 -0.09 -26.35 4.16
N LEU A 497 -0.62 -26.50 2.94
CA LEU A 497 -0.63 -27.77 2.22
C LEU A 497 0.78 -28.26 1.88
N ARG A 498 1.66 -27.37 1.42
CA ARG A 498 3.07 -27.67 1.14
C ARG A 498 3.82 -28.12 2.38
N ARG A 499 3.66 -27.41 3.51
CA ARG A 499 4.25 -27.82 4.79
C ARG A 499 3.71 -29.17 5.26
N SER A 500 2.41 -29.42 5.10
CA SER A 500 1.83 -30.73 5.37
C SER A 500 2.45 -31.83 4.52
N ARG A 501 2.69 -31.60 3.22
CA ARG A 501 3.38 -32.54 2.33
C ARG A 501 4.82 -32.77 2.75
N LYS A 502 5.57 -31.71 3.10
CA LYS A 502 6.95 -31.79 3.62
C LYS A 502 7.01 -32.64 4.90
N ILE A 503 6.06 -32.46 5.81
CA ILE A 503 5.96 -33.27 7.05
C ILE A 503 5.57 -34.72 6.72
N ALA A 504 4.61 -34.95 5.82
CA ALA A 504 4.21 -36.29 5.42
C ALA A 504 5.33 -37.04 4.68
N SER A 505 6.10 -36.37 3.82
CA SER A 505 7.27 -36.95 3.16
C SER A 505 8.39 -37.23 4.15
N ALA A 506 8.68 -36.31 5.08
CA ALA A 506 9.67 -36.54 6.13
C ALA A 506 9.28 -37.72 7.04
N HIS A 507 7.99 -37.85 7.38
CA HIS A 507 7.49 -38.99 8.14
C HIS A 507 7.59 -40.30 7.36
N ARG A 508 7.24 -40.30 6.06
CA ARG A 508 7.44 -41.48 5.19
C ARG A 508 8.90 -41.89 5.09
N HIS A 509 9.82 -40.93 4.96
CA HIS A 509 11.26 -41.21 4.96
C HIS A 509 11.74 -41.76 6.30
N ALA A 510 11.28 -41.21 7.43
CA ALA A 510 11.64 -41.71 8.76
C ALA A 510 11.14 -43.14 9.03
N VAL A 511 9.96 -43.49 8.51
CA VAL A 511 9.41 -44.85 8.60
C VAL A 511 10.18 -45.80 7.66
N ALA A 512 10.46 -45.38 6.42
CA ALA A 512 11.23 -46.17 5.46
C ALA A 512 12.69 -46.40 5.87
N SER A 513 13.30 -45.48 6.62
CA SER A 513 14.66 -45.65 7.18
C SER A 513 14.69 -46.55 8.43
N SER A 514 13.55 -46.92 9.00
CA SER A 514 13.47 -47.86 10.12
C SER A 514 13.41 -49.33 9.68
N ASP A 515 13.05 -49.57 8.42
CA ASP A 515 13.26 -50.86 7.76
C ASP A 515 14.66 -50.85 7.13
N ALA A 516 15.52 -51.74 7.60
CA ALA A 516 16.93 -51.80 7.21
C ALA A 516 17.06 -52.19 5.73
N ASP A 517 17.13 -51.20 4.82
CA ASP A 517 17.71 -51.30 3.45
C ASP A 517 17.67 -49.96 2.67
N ALA A 518 17.87 -48.80 3.30
CA ALA A 518 17.75 -47.49 2.64
C ALA A 518 19.03 -46.62 2.74
N GLU A 519 20.17 -47.14 2.30
CA GLU A 519 21.47 -46.44 2.37
C GLU A 519 21.80 -45.58 1.12
N SER A 520 20.82 -45.15 0.32
CA SER A 520 21.13 -44.39 -0.92
C SER A 520 20.07 -43.38 -1.41
N ALA A 521 19.23 -42.84 -0.53
CA ALA A 521 18.35 -41.74 -0.93
C ALA A 521 19.09 -40.39 -0.75
N PRO A 522 19.32 -39.60 -1.82
CA PRO A 522 19.91 -38.27 -1.67
C PRO A 522 18.99 -37.39 -0.81
N PRO A 523 19.54 -36.46 0.00
CA PRO A 523 18.72 -35.55 0.76
C PRO A 523 17.81 -34.74 -0.18
N PRO A 524 16.55 -34.48 0.19
CA PRO A 524 15.67 -33.69 -0.65
C PRO A 524 16.30 -32.32 -0.88
N HIS A 525 16.53 -31.96 -2.15
CA HIS A 525 16.88 -30.60 -2.53
C HIS A 525 15.76 -29.68 -2.02
N VAL A 526 16.06 -28.94 -0.96
CA VAL A 526 15.21 -27.84 -0.50
C VAL A 526 15.44 -26.71 -1.49
N GLU A 527 14.62 -26.65 -2.53
CA GLU A 527 14.55 -25.46 -3.38
C GLU A 527 14.09 -24.29 -2.51
N GLU A 528 15.02 -23.39 -2.16
CA GLU A 528 14.80 -22.10 -1.51
C GLU A 528 14.08 -21.10 -2.45
N GLU A 529 13.09 -21.56 -3.24
CA GLU A 529 12.33 -20.72 -4.18
C GLU A 529 11.20 -19.89 -3.49
N GLU A 530 11.04 -19.99 -2.17
CA GLU A 530 9.87 -19.45 -1.45
C GLU A 530 9.86 -17.91 -1.30
N GLU A 531 11.00 -17.24 -1.11
CA GLU A 531 11.04 -15.76 -0.94
C GLU A 531 10.79 -14.98 -2.24
N ASP A 532 11.19 -15.52 -3.39
CA ASP A 532 11.03 -14.84 -4.68
C ASP A 532 9.60 -14.90 -5.23
N GLN A 533 8.74 -15.83 -4.77
CA GLN A 533 7.37 -15.99 -5.29
C GLN A 533 6.41 -14.87 -4.84
N ALA A 534 6.48 -14.40 -3.60
CA ALA A 534 5.53 -13.40 -3.08
C ALA A 534 5.71 -12.03 -3.76
N GLY A 535 6.96 -11.57 -3.91
CA GLY A 535 7.28 -10.34 -4.62
C GLY A 535 6.90 -10.38 -6.10
N VAL A 536 7.06 -11.54 -6.75
CA VAL A 536 6.62 -11.77 -8.13
C VAL A 536 5.09 -11.74 -8.25
N ILE A 537 4.36 -12.38 -7.33
CA ILE A 537 2.89 -12.35 -7.30
C ILE A 537 2.39 -10.91 -7.14
N LEU A 538 2.98 -10.15 -6.21
CA LEU A 538 2.62 -8.75 -5.98
C LEU A 538 2.94 -7.87 -7.20
N GLY A 539 4.08 -8.11 -7.87
CA GLY A 539 4.45 -7.45 -9.11
C GLY A 539 3.47 -7.74 -10.26
N ILE A 540 3.01 -8.99 -10.40
CA ILE A 540 2.01 -9.35 -11.42
C ILE A 540 0.67 -8.68 -11.11
N HIS A 541 0.24 -8.66 -9.84
CA HIS A 541 -0.97 -7.97 -9.43
C HIS A 541 -0.93 -6.48 -9.77
N ASN A 542 0.18 -5.80 -9.46
CA ASN A 542 0.37 -4.39 -9.81
C ASN A 542 0.29 -4.17 -11.33
N MET A 543 0.87 -5.07 -12.13
CA MET A 543 0.76 -5.01 -13.60
C MET A 543 -0.67 -5.22 -14.10
N ALA A 544 -1.44 -6.10 -13.45
CA ALA A 544 -2.86 -6.31 -13.75
C ALA A 544 -3.71 -5.06 -13.42
N ILE A 545 -3.25 -4.21 -12.50
CA ILE A 545 -3.87 -2.93 -12.17
C ILE A 545 -3.43 -1.82 -13.13
N ALA A 546 -2.14 -1.69 -13.42
CA ALA A 546 -1.59 -0.54 -14.16
C ALA A 546 -1.79 -0.63 -15.68
N SER A 547 -1.65 -1.82 -16.27
CA SER A 547 -1.81 -2.00 -17.73
C SER A 547 -3.20 -1.63 -18.29
N PRO A 548 -4.35 -1.99 -17.67
CA PRO A 548 -5.65 -1.62 -18.21
C PRO A 548 -5.93 -0.11 -18.19
N GLN A 549 -5.26 0.64 -17.31
CA GLN A 549 -5.44 2.10 -17.22
C GLN A 549 -4.92 2.80 -18.49
N ILE A 550 -3.87 2.27 -19.11
CA ILE A 550 -3.38 2.77 -20.42
C ILE A 550 -4.44 2.53 -21.52
N LEU A 551 -5.15 1.41 -21.46
CA LEU A 551 -6.26 1.16 -22.38
C LEU A 551 -7.42 2.12 -22.11
N ALA A 552 -7.72 2.38 -20.84
CA ALA A 552 -8.76 3.30 -20.41
C ALA A 552 -8.49 4.74 -20.85
N THR A 553 -7.26 5.23 -20.76
CA THR A 553 -6.87 6.58 -21.20
C THR A 553 -6.97 6.73 -22.72
N ILE A 554 -6.48 5.74 -23.49
CA ILE A 554 -6.60 5.75 -24.96
C ILE A 554 -8.08 5.71 -25.37
N ALA A 555 -8.88 4.84 -24.76
CA ALA A 555 -10.32 4.77 -25.04
C ALA A 555 -11.03 6.09 -24.68
N SER A 556 -10.73 6.67 -23.51
CA SER A 556 -11.25 7.97 -23.09
C SER A 556 -10.88 9.07 -24.08
N SER A 557 -9.62 9.11 -24.52
CA SER A 557 -9.13 10.09 -25.49
C SER A 557 -9.87 10.01 -26.82
N ILE A 558 -10.13 8.79 -27.32
CA ILE A 558 -10.91 8.55 -28.54
C ILE A 558 -12.35 9.03 -28.36
N ILE A 559 -13.02 8.66 -27.27
CA ILE A 559 -14.40 9.08 -26.99
C ILE A 559 -14.48 10.61 -26.91
N PHE A 560 -13.56 11.26 -26.18
CA PHE A 560 -13.50 12.71 -26.10
C PHE A 560 -13.27 13.35 -27.46
N LYS A 561 -12.41 12.79 -28.32
CA LYS A 561 -12.14 13.33 -29.65
C LYS A 561 -13.42 13.47 -30.50
N PHE A 562 -14.36 12.53 -30.35
CA PHE A 562 -15.62 12.54 -31.11
C PHE A 562 -16.77 13.28 -30.41
N LEU A 563 -16.82 13.28 -29.08
CA LEU A 563 -18.00 13.76 -28.34
C LEU A 563 -17.79 15.05 -27.56
N GLN A 564 -16.55 15.46 -27.27
CA GLN A 564 -16.31 16.66 -26.48
C GLN A 564 -16.77 17.90 -27.25
N LYS A 565 -17.29 18.89 -26.51
CA LYS A 565 -17.54 20.22 -27.05
C LYS A 565 -16.46 21.19 -26.56
N PRO A 566 -16.28 22.34 -27.22
CA PRO A 566 -15.43 23.40 -26.69
C PRO A 566 -15.89 23.82 -25.29
N ARG A 567 -14.93 24.18 -24.44
CA ARG A 567 -15.19 24.68 -23.07
C ARG A 567 -16.12 25.90 -23.13
N GLY A 568 -17.09 25.96 -22.22
CA GLY A 568 -18.11 27.02 -22.20
C GLY A 568 -19.30 26.80 -23.13
N VAL A 569 -19.30 25.74 -23.96
CA VAL A 569 -20.45 25.41 -24.82
C VAL A 569 -21.42 24.47 -24.09
N PRO A 570 -22.73 24.77 -24.06
CA PRO A 570 -23.71 23.93 -23.38
C PRO A 570 -23.91 22.57 -24.06
N GLY A 571 -24.29 21.59 -23.25
CA GLY A 571 -24.66 20.24 -23.66
C GLY A 571 -23.49 19.30 -23.94
N ASP A 572 -22.29 19.57 -23.41
CA ASP A 572 -21.21 18.57 -23.41
C ASP A 572 -21.57 17.41 -22.46
N ARG A 573 -21.55 16.18 -22.98
CA ARG A 573 -21.85 14.95 -22.23
C ARG A 573 -20.73 13.91 -22.35
N SER A 574 -19.59 14.31 -22.89
CA SER A 574 -18.48 13.41 -23.19
C SER A 574 -17.95 12.69 -21.95
N ILE A 575 -17.83 13.37 -20.80
CA ILE A 575 -17.38 12.75 -19.54
C ILE A 575 -18.35 11.66 -19.08
N SER A 576 -19.66 11.91 -19.17
CA SER A 576 -20.67 10.91 -18.81
C SER A 576 -20.56 9.65 -19.67
N VAL A 577 -20.30 9.81 -20.98
CA VAL A 577 -20.13 8.68 -21.89
C VAL A 577 -18.86 7.89 -21.58
N VAL A 578 -17.75 8.57 -21.27
CA VAL A 578 -16.51 7.90 -20.85
C VAL A 578 -16.71 7.10 -19.56
N LEU A 579 -17.36 7.68 -18.54
CA LEU A 579 -17.66 6.98 -17.29
C LEU A 579 -18.56 5.76 -17.53
N ALA A 580 -19.64 5.92 -18.31
CA ALA A 580 -20.55 4.83 -18.67
C ALA A 580 -19.87 3.71 -19.47
N ALA A 581 -18.96 4.03 -20.38
CA ALA A 581 -18.15 3.04 -21.10
C ALA A 581 -17.29 2.21 -20.14
N GLY A 582 -16.73 2.84 -19.10
CA GLY A 582 -16.05 2.15 -18.00
C GLY A 582 -16.95 1.11 -17.31
N GLY A 583 -18.24 1.40 -17.14
CA GLY A 583 -19.22 0.48 -16.56
C GLY A 583 -19.34 -0.86 -17.30
N LEU A 584 -19.18 -0.88 -18.63
CA LEU A 584 -19.21 -2.13 -19.43
C LEU A 584 -18.05 -3.06 -19.05
N SER A 585 -16.84 -2.51 -18.88
CA SER A 585 -15.68 -3.29 -18.45
C SER A 585 -15.85 -3.85 -17.04
N THR A 586 -16.46 -3.07 -16.14
CA THR A 586 -16.72 -3.53 -14.76
C THR A 586 -17.81 -4.60 -14.70
N LEU A 587 -18.76 -4.65 -15.63
CA LEU A 587 -19.69 -5.80 -15.75
C LEU A 587 -18.95 -7.10 -16.11
N VAL A 588 -17.92 -7.02 -16.96
CA VAL A 588 -17.05 -8.18 -17.24
C VAL A 588 -16.31 -8.59 -15.97
N ALA A 589 -15.80 -7.64 -15.19
CA ALA A 589 -15.17 -7.91 -13.90
C ALA A 589 -16.14 -8.57 -12.91
N ALA A 590 -17.39 -8.11 -12.83
CA ALA A 590 -18.42 -8.73 -11.99
C ALA A 590 -18.71 -10.19 -12.41
N TRP A 591 -18.83 -10.44 -13.73
CA TRP A 591 -19.01 -11.78 -14.27
C TRP A 591 -17.81 -12.69 -13.95
N LEU A 592 -16.58 -12.20 -14.13
CA LEU A 592 -15.38 -12.95 -13.77
C LEU A 592 -15.32 -13.24 -12.26
N THR A 593 -15.72 -12.29 -11.42
CA THR A 593 -15.79 -12.49 -9.97
C THR A 593 -16.77 -13.61 -9.60
N SER A 594 -17.91 -13.69 -10.30
CA SER A 594 -18.91 -14.75 -10.08
C SER A 594 -18.40 -16.17 -10.40
N ARG A 595 -17.34 -16.28 -11.21
CA ARG A 595 -16.71 -17.57 -11.57
C ARG A 595 -15.74 -18.07 -10.51
N ILE A 596 -15.41 -17.25 -9.53
CA ILE A 596 -14.47 -17.61 -8.47
C ILE A 596 -15.22 -18.46 -7.43
N LYS A 597 -14.87 -19.75 -7.32
CA LYS A 597 -15.51 -20.70 -6.39
C LYS A 597 -15.22 -20.33 -4.92
N ASP A 598 -16.25 -20.41 -4.06
CA ASP A 598 -16.13 -20.18 -2.61
C ASP A 598 -15.27 -21.27 -1.94
N GLU A 599 -15.38 -22.53 -2.39
CA GLU A 599 -14.56 -23.66 -1.93
C GLU A 599 -13.43 -23.97 -2.92
N ILE A 600 -12.19 -23.85 -2.45
CA ILE A 600 -11.05 -24.45 -3.11
C ILE A 600 -11.08 -25.93 -2.70
N GLU A 601 -11.56 -26.81 -3.57
CA GLU A 601 -11.45 -28.27 -3.40
C GLU A 601 -9.99 -28.62 -3.02
N LEU A 602 -9.79 -29.34 -1.92
CA LEU A 602 -8.47 -29.89 -1.65
C LEU A 602 -8.09 -30.82 -2.83
N PRO A 603 -6.83 -30.83 -3.29
CA PRO A 603 -6.40 -31.74 -4.35
C PRO A 603 -6.80 -33.18 -4.00
N GLU A 604 -7.36 -33.92 -4.97
CA GLU A 604 -7.80 -35.31 -4.81
C GLU A 604 -6.70 -36.23 -4.25
N GLU A 605 -5.43 -35.88 -4.43
CA GLU A 605 -4.26 -36.56 -3.84
C GLU A 605 -4.37 -36.71 -2.30
N LEU A 606 -4.96 -35.73 -1.59
CA LEU A 606 -5.19 -35.83 -0.14
C LEU A 606 -6.42 -36.68 0.21
N ARG A 607 -7.40 -36.81 -0.69
CA ARG A 607 -8.53 -37.75 -0.53
C ARG A 607 -8.10 -39.19 -0.83
N HIS A 608 -7.12 -39.38 -1.71
CA HIS A 608 -6.59 -40.71 -2.02
C HIS A 608 -5.63 -41.22 -0.93
N GLU A 609 -4.81 -40.36 -0.31
CA GLU A 609 -4.06 -40.74 0.89
C GLU A 609 -4.97 -41.03 2.10
N GLU A 610 -6.19 -40.47 2.14
CA GLU A 610 -7.23 -40.80 3.12
C GLU A 610 -7.86 -42.19 2.92
N GLY A 611 -7.75 -42.75 1.71
CA GLY A 611 -8.35 -44.04 1.34
C GLY A 611 -7.40 -45.24 1.40
N GLU A 612 -6.11 -45.05 1.08
CA GLU A 612 -5.18 -46.18 0.91
C GLU A 612 -4.09 -46.31 1.98
N SER A 613 -3.82 -45.26 2.76
CA SER A 613 -2.87 -45.37 3.88
C SER A 613 -3.64 -45.39 5.19
N GLY A 614 -3.62 -46.54 5.87
CA GLY A 614 -4.20 -46.76 7.20
C GLY A 614 -3.53 -45.94 8.32
N GLY A 615 -3.34 -44.64 8.10
CA GLY A 615 -2.87 -43.68 9.09
C GLY A 615 -3.91 -43.57 10.19
N GLY A 616 -3.65 -44.26 11.30
CA GLY A 616 -4.53 -44.33 12.45
C GLY A 616 -4.90 -42.95 13.03
N PRO A 617 -5.84 -42.90 13.99
CA PRO A 617 -6.38 -41.67 14.60
C PRO A 617 -5.33 -40.65 15.09
N GLN A 618 -4.09 -41.09 15.31
CA GLN A 618 -2.95 -40.28 15.74
C GLN A 618 -2.37 -39.38 14.63
N ALA A 619 -2.29 -39.84 13.37
CA ALA A 619 -1.84 -38.99 12.25
C ALA A 619 -2.85 -37.87 11.99
N ARG A 620 -4.14 -38.18 12.07
CA ARG A 620 -5.25 -37.20 12.03
C ARG A 620 -5.17 -36.19 13.18
N ARG A 621 -4.76 -36.62 14.39
CA ARG A 621 -4.54 -35.73 15.54
C ARG A 621 -3.28 -34.87 15.40
N ALA A 622 -2.21 -35.40 14.81
CA ALA A 622 -0.96 -34.66 14.57
C ALA A 622 -1.15 -33.56 13.52
N LEU A 623 -1.85 -33.87 12.42
CA LEU A 623 -2.24 -32.89 11.39
C LEU A 623 -3.15 -31.81 11.97
N ARG A 624 -4.14 -32.18 12.79
CA ARG A 624 -5.02 -31.21 13.47
C ARG A 624 -4.28 -30.35 14.50
N ARG A 625 -3.31 -30.92 15.23
CA ARG A 625 -2.48 -30.18 16.20
C ARG A 625 -1.47 -29.24 15.53
N SER A 626 -0.87 -29.61 14.40
CA SER A 626 0.06 -28.73 13.67
C SER A 626 -0.66 -27.55 13.04
N ILE A 627 -1.89 -27.77 12.54
CA ILE A 627 -2.78 -26.72 12.04
C ILE A 627 -3.24 -25.80 13.20
N SER A 628 -3.57 -26.35 14.39
CA SER A 628 -4.01 -25.55 15.54
C SER A 628 -2.88 -24.75 16.22
N LEU A 629 -1.66 -25.30 16.30
CA LEU A 629 -0.49 -24.61 16.91
C LEU A 629 -0.08 -23.38 16.09
N ASN A 630 -0.11 -23.47 14.75
CA ASN A 630 0.13 -22.31 13.88
C ASN A 630 -0.98 -21.25 13.93
N ARG A 631 -2.21 -21.65 14.27
CA ARG A 631 -3.33 -20.72 14.42
C ARG A 631 -3.13 -19.77 15.61
N SER A 632 -2.51 -20.24 16.70
CA SER A 632 -2.23 -19.36 17.86
C SER A 632 -1.24 -18.22 17.58
N ARG A 633 -0.41 -18.33 16.53
CA ARG A 633 0.51 -17.27 16.11
C ARG A 633 -0.06 -16.32 15.05
N SER A 634 -1.10 -16.74 14.32
CA SER A 634 -1.73 -15.93 13.26
C SER A 634 -3.01 -15.22 13.71
N TYR A 635 -3.54 -15.52 14.90
CA TYR A 635 -4.90 -15.14 15.32
C TYR A 635 -4.99 -14.38 16.65
N THR A 636 -3.93 -13.69 17.07
CA THR A 636 -3.98 -12.77 18.22
C THR A 636 -4.23 -11.29 17.84
N GLY A 637 -4.50 -10.98 16.57
CA GLY A 637 -4.59 -9.61 16.05
C GLY A 637 -5.97 -8.95 16.01
N LEU A 638 -7.05 -9.63 16.42
CA LEU A 638 -8.42 -9.07 16.46
C LEU A 638 -8.96 -8.88 17.88
N ASN A 639 -8.07 -8.78 18.88
CA ASN A 639 -8.47 -8.25 20.18
C ASN A 639 -8.26 -6.73 20.17
N TYR A 640 -9.41 -6.04 20.13
CA TYR A 640 -9.66 -4.60 20.11
C TYR A 640 -8.72 -3.73 20.94
#